data_AF-A0A5P8NA04-F1
#
_entry.id   AF-A0A5P8NA04-F1
#
_cell.length_a   1.000
_cell.length_b   1.000
_cell.length_c   1.000
_cell.angle_alpha   90.00
_cell.angle_beta   90.00
_cell.angle_gamma   90.00
#
_symmetry.space_group_name_H-M   'P 1'
#
loop_
_entity.id
_entity.type
_entity.pdbx_description
1 polymer ?
#
loop_
_entity_poly.entity_id
_entity_poly.type
_entity_poly.pdbx_seq_one_letter_code
_entity_poly.pdbx_strand_id
1 'polypeptide(L)'
;MAEVKSKLQDNPRGALEQYITALQSDSKMARKKALVDINAEIFVNEDNADCDFTVIFPEVYAYVLKSFSDPSEACREASAMIIENFIKKLPLNDYYLTYILPVLVRRLGSPEIVEESEEMRLVLMSLVHKILDKYKVTNLLSPFINDFTSILTKTATDPFPKVKLEACECIIIMTKVLPRDFHLQCESYVKPVLSNFAHQHYRVRVAAVKAIGAIVLVGNAKCFELSITPMAEKLFDENSQVRLQVTLEVGNWMLTYRDRYSFWHRMIPLLLTSLSDVMADVRDTADKFWIDIGLQYMEENEEDLKKKTDFLKDVPSHYPDVKRPNLGCRVLVTSNIGKIVPAISKEMEGWQPDARLRVTQLLCWLVLCAEEGSTQHANTIVRTMLRGASDEDPRVVQEVKRSAELFGYFITPDTWWSLLEADVDSWPALMVLANILKGSQAELVKVKAMGELCKELVDPDRCQTRKPKYQTNLLHVTESLMDLCGAACRPVAEQLFVINFTVYAMPVDDKIQFMALSNLDKLRYLEDCGRSLTSLYEKHVGRVLANITSDALTWTLLSPDRCLLECALLHSGSAMGYQLHLIAPLLRECLATPKVDPEVKLRIFTSLSTVLLKRQANFCKCDVDKLEAFLKIIIDEVITPNLVWAPGRTAEAIRTAAVACLCSALQDKDDEQCLEIGAGDSDKVISSLMVVNLFPTKESLEPVLGRLAPLLAALVDDNSALTRRHALRACRALAALAARRGCFTHEILHKLYFVVLKRLDDSLEQVRCDAVHTTSALFQCRALPYDTALYGAHLDAVYSAMLVHLDDPEESFRKEVLNALITLSSIDARLLLKKVKANIHLYRNKAAYEKLSNHIEKILSPPAQS
;
A
#
# COMPACT_ATOMS: atom_id res chain seq x y z
N MET A 1 70.27 -68.63 29.43
CA MET A 1 70.55 -67.49 30.32
C MET A 1 69.44 -66.49 30.08
N ALA A 2 68.54 -66.29 31.05
CA ALA A 2 67.47 -65.31 30.93
C ALA A 2 68.11 -63.92 31.06
N GLU A 3 68.10 -63.13 29.99
CA GLU A 3 68.48 -61.73 30.04
C GLU A 3 67.57 -61.04 31.07
N VAL A 4 68.19 -60.50 32.11
CA VAL A 4 67.49 -59.67 33.11
C VAL A 4 67.02 -58.42 32.37
N LYS A 5 65.73 -58.33 32.05
CA LYS A 5 65.13 -57.14 31.43
C LYS A 5 65.38 -55.96 32.38
N SER A 6 66.17 -54.98 31.93
CA SER A 6 66.48 -53.78 32.72
C SER A 6 65.20 -53.03 33.04
N LYS A 7 65.05 -52.56 34.29
CA LYS A 7 63.90 -51.72 34.67
C LYS A 7 63.86 -50.46 33.79
N LEU A 8 62.66 -50.07 33.35
CA LEU A 8 62.47 -48.94 32.43
C LEU A 8 63.05 -47.63 32.98
N GLN A 9 62.93 -47.40 34.30
CA GLN A 9 63.47 -46.23 34.98
C GLN A 9 65.01 -46.14 34.91
N ASP A 10 65.69 -47.28 35.07
CA ASP A 10 67.15 -47.31 35.28
C ASP A 10 67.93 -47.32 33.96
N ASN A 11 67.36 -47.92 32.90
CA ASN A 11 67.91 -47.92 31.55
C ASN A 11 66.78 -47.93 30.50
N PRO A 12 66.15 -46.76 30.24
CA PRO A 12 65.02 -46.67 29.31
C PRO A 12 65.36 -47.19 27.90
N ARG A 13 66.57 -46.86 27.42
CA ARG A 13 67.04 -47.27 26.10
C ARG A 13 67.21 -48.78 25.98
N GLY A 14 67.83 -49.43 26.95
CA GLY A 14 67.99 -50.88 26.98
C GLY A 14 66.65 -51.61 27.12
N ALA A 15 65.76 -51.11 27.97
CA ALA A 15 64.43 -51.70 28.18
C ALA A 15 63.54 -51.67 26.92
N LEU A 16 63.74 -50.66 26.05
CA LEU A 16 62.97 -50.46 24.83
C LEU A 16 63.71 -50.88 23.55
N GLU A 17 64.98 -51.31 23.65
CA GLU A 17 65.88 -51.52 22.50
C GLU A 17 65.31 -52.49 21.45
N GLN A 18 64.71 -53.59 21.89
CA GLN A 18 64.08 -54.56 20.99
C GLN A 18 62.95 -53.94 20.16
N TYR A 19 62.15 -53.06 20.77
CA TYR A 19 61.04 -52.40 20.09
C TYR A 19 61.53 -51.27 19.20
N ILE A 20 62.51 -50.48 19.67
CA ILE A 20 63.15 -49.41 18.88
C ILE A 20 63.79 -49.98 17.61
N THR A 21 64.47 -51.13 17.72
CA THR A 21 65.06 -51.82 16.57
C THR A 21 64.00 -52.30 15.59
N ALA A 22 62.88 -52.84 16.11
CA ALA A 22 61.75 -53.28 15.28
C ALA A 22 61.07 -52.13 14.50
N LEU A 23 61.21 -50.87 14.93
CA LEU A 23 60.73 -49.70 14.16
C LEU A 23 61.47 -49.48 12.84
N GLN A 24 62.65 -50.06 12.64
CA GLN A 24 63.38 -50.02 11.35
C GLN A 24 63.03 -51.20 10.43
N SER A 25 62.10 -52.08 10.81
CA SER A 25 61.71 -53.23 9.99
C SER A 25 60.99 -52.82 8.70
N ASP A 26 61.23 -53.53 7.59
CA ASP A 26 60.46 -53.36 6.35
C ASP A 26 58.98 -53.73 6.52
N SER A 27 58.65 -54.59 7.48
CA SER A 27 57.29 -55.03 7.76
C SER A 27 56.47 -53.95 8.48
N LYS A 28 55.43 -53.45 7.79
CA LYS A 28 54.42 -52.55 8.39
C LYS A 28 53.83 -53.11 9.69
N MET A 29 53.53 -54.41 9.72
CA MET A 29 52.95 -55.06 10.91
C MET A 29 53.93 -55.07 12.09
N ALA A 30 55.21 -55.31 11.82
CA ALA A 30 56.25 -55.30 12.85
C ALA A 30 56.45 -53.89 13.41
N ARG A 31 56.54 -52.87 12.56
CA ARG A 31 56.66 -51.47 13.01
C ARG A 31 55.44 -51.01 13.82
N LYS A 32 54.22 -51.31 13.36
CA LYS A 32 52.99 -50.99 14.11
C LYS A 32 52.98 -51.69 15.47
N LYS A 33 53.29 -52.98 15.51
CA LYS A 33 53.34 -53.74 16.75
C LYS A 33 54.38 -53.17 17.70
N ALA A 34 55.56 -52.80 17.21
CA ALA A 34 56.59 -52.15 18.01
C ALA A 34 56.12 -50.83 18.66
N LEU A 35 55.38 -49.98 17.94
CA LEU A 35 54.79 -48.77 18.52
C LEU A 35 53.74 -49.09 19.61
N VAL A 36 52.88 -50.09 19.36
CA VAL A 36 51.90 -50.54 20.36
C VAL A 36 52.59 -51.08 21.61
N ASP A 37 53.64 -51.89 21.44
CA ASP A 37 54.41 -52.46 22.53
C ASP A 37 55.19 -51.38 23.30
N ILE A 38 55.77 -50.38 22.61
CA ILE A 38 56.37 -49.19 23.25
C ILE A 38 55.34 -48.45 24.09
N ASN A 39 54.15 -48.17 23.54
CA ASN A 39 53.09 -47.49 24.26
C ASN A 39 52.64 -48.30 25.50
N ALA A 40 52.50 -49.61 25.33
CA ALA A 40 52.10 -50.51 26.41
C ALA A 40 53.16 -50.55 27.53
N GLU A 41 54.44 -50.71 27.18
CA GLU A 41 55.53 -50.78 28.15
C GLU A 41 55.68 -49.48 28.94
N ILE A 42 55.54 -48.31 28.29
CA ILE A 42 55.74 -47.02 28.95
C ILE A 42 54.51 -46.57 29.74
N PHE A 43 53.30 -46.77 29.22
CA PHE A 43 52.10 -46.14 29.77
C PHE A 43 51.05 -47.09 30.35
N VAL A 44 51.07 -48.36 29.98
CA VAL A 44 50.05 -49.36 30.38
C VAL A 44 50.60 -50.36 31.40
N ASN A 45 51.89 -50.70 31.33
CA ASN A 45 52.52 -51.61 32.28
C ASN A 45 52.52 -51.01 33.69
N GLU A 46 51.79 -51.65 34.62
CA GLU A 46 51.64 -51.20 36.00
C GLU A 46 52.98 -51.14 36.75
N ASP A 47 53.94 -52.01 36.40
CA ASP A 47 55.28 -52.02 37.01
C ASP A 47 56.06 -50.73 36.72
N ASN A 48 55.66 -49.98 35.68
CA ASN A 48 56.30 -48.73 35.24
C ASN A 48 55.43 -47.49 35.53
N ALA A 49 54.35 -47.63 36.33
CA ALA A 49 53.40 -46.54 36.55
C ALA A 49 54.03 -45.30 37.22
N ASP A 50 54.99 -45.51 38.13
CA ASP A 50 55.70 -44.48 38.88
C ASP A 50 57.01 -44.02 38.22
N CYS A 51 57.27 -44.44 36.97
CA CYS A 51 58.48 -44.01 36.27
C CYS A 51 58.49 -42.51 35.99
N ASP A 52 59.67 -41.90 36.13
CA ASP A 52 59.90 -40.52 35.75
C ASP A 52 60.00 -40.42 34.22
N PHE A 53 58.95 -39.90 33.59
CA PHE A 53 58.92 -39.75 32.14
C PHE A 53 60.00 -38.78 31.61
N THR A 54 60.58 -37.93 32.45
CA THR A 54 61.63 -36.98 32.03
C THR A 54 62.94 -37.66 31.66
N VAL A 55 63.25 -38.84 32.23
CA VAL A 55 64.43 -39.64 31.85
C VAL A 55 64.12 -40.58 30.68
N ILE A 56 62.86 -40.97 30.50
CA ILE A 56 62.43 -41.87 29.42
C ILE A 56 62.33 -41.13 28.09
N PHE A 57 61.71 -39.94 28.08
CA PHE A 57 61.42 -39.21 26.84
C PHE A 57 62.67 -38.99 25.97
N PRO A 58 63.81 -38.47 26.48
CA PRO A 58 65.02 -38.22 25.69
C PRO A 58 65.57 -39.46 24.96
N GLU A 59 65.36 -40.65 25.52
CA GLU A 59 65.88 -41.90 24.94
C GLU A 59 64.99 -42.47 23.82
N VAL A 60 63.69 -42.12 23.79
CA VAL A 60 62.73 -42.74 22.86
C VAL A 60 62.12 -41.77 21.83
N TYR A 61 62.02 -40.47 22.15
CA TYR A 61 61.22 -39.52 21.38
C TYR A 61 61.63 -39.43 19.90
N ALA A 62 62.93 -39.45 19.61
CA ALA A 62 63.44 -39.31 18.24
C ALA A 62 62.97 -40.47 17.33
N TYR A 63 62.89 -41.69 17.88
CA TYR A 63 62.43 -42.86 17.16
C TYR A 63 60.93 -42.80 16.90
N VAL A 64 60.14 -42.39 17.89
CA VAL A 64 58.69 -42.22 17.76
C VAL A 64 58.35 -41.09 16.78
N LEU A 65 59.01 -39.95 16.88
CA LEU A 65 58.83 -38.81 15.98
C LEU A 65 59.21 -39.14 14.53
N LYS A 66 60.23 -39.98 14.30
CA LYS A 66 60.56 -40.49 12.95
C LYS A 66 59.37 -41.24 12.34
N SER A 67 58.60 -41.99 13.14
CA SER A 67 57.41 -42.71 12.70
C SER A 67 56.21 -41.83 12.33
N PHE A 68 56.25 -40.51 12.55
CA PHE A 68 55.24 -39.58 11.99
C PHE A 68 55.33 -39.49 10.47
N SER A 69 56.47 -39.86 9.88
CA SER A 69 56.65 -39.95 8.43
C SER A 69 56.56 -41.40 7.90
N ASP A 70 56.07 -42.36 8.71
CA ASP A 70 55.91 -43.74 8.27
C ASP A 70 54.89 -43.83 7.12
N PRO A 71 55.12 -44.64 6.07
CA PRO A 71 54.14 -44.84 5.01
C PRO A 71 52.78 -45.37 5.52
N SER A 72 52.78 -46.12 6.63
CA SER A 72 51.58 -46.68 7.24
C SER A 72 50.88 -45.68 8.16
N GLU A 73 49.65 -45.32 7.82
CA GLU A 73 48.77 -44.51 8.66
C GLU A 73 48.64 -45.04 10.10
N ALA A 74 48.42 -46.35 10.27
CA ALA A 74 48.32 -46.96 11.59
C ALA A 74 49.61 -46.85 12.44
N CYS A 75 50.77 -46.64 11.81
CA CYS A 75 52.01 -46.36 12.53
C CYS A 75 52.08 -44.87 12.92
N ARG A 76 51.65 -43.97 12.03
CA ARG A 76 51.56 -42.52 12.33
C ARG A 76 50.56 -42.23 13.45
N GLU A 77 49.44 -42.95 13.47
CA GLU A 77 48.43 -42.86 14.52
C GLU A 77 49.00 -43.33 15.88
N ALA A 78 49.63 -44.50 15.90
CA ALA A 78 50.23 -45.04 17.12
C ALA A 78 51.37 -44.15 17.65
N SER A 79 52.17 -43.54 16.77
CA SER A 79 53.23 -42.61 17.19
C SER A 79 52.65 -41.29 17.72
N ALA A 80 51.59 -40.75 17.11
CA ALA A 80 50.88 -39.59 17.64
C ALA A 80 50.29 -39.85 19.02
N MET A 81 49.71 -41.04 19.25
CA MET A 81 49.18 -41.46 20.55
C MET A 81 50.27 -41.54 21.63
N ILE A 82 51.46 -42.07 21.30
CA ILE A 82 52.60 -42.12 22.23
C ILE A 82 53.02 -40.71 22.63
N ILE A 83 53.18 -39.81 21.66
CA ILE A 83 53.55 -38.41 21.94
C ILE A 83 52.46 -37.69 22.74
N GLU A 84 51.19 -37.95 22.46
CA GLU A 84 50.08 -37.44 23.26
C GLU A 84 50.17 -37.89 24.73
N ASN A 85 50.44 -39.17 24.97
CA ASN A 85 50.57 -39.73 26.31
C ASN A 85 51.77 -39.11 27.06
N PHE A 86 52.89 -38.91 26.36
CA PHE A 86 54.02 -38.16 26.90
C PHE A 86 53.62 -36.72 27.24
N ILE A 87 52.99 -36.01 26.30
CA ILE A 87 52.52 -34.64 26.54
C ILE A 87 51.60 -34.62 27.75
N LYS A 88 50.71 -35.58 27.98
CA LYS A 88 49.84 -35.60 29.18
C LYS A 88 50.64 -35.77 30.49
N LYS A 89 51.61 -36.68 30.54
CA LYS A 89 52.29 -37.07 31.79
C LYS A 89 53.58 -36.28 32.12
N LEU A 90 54.28 -35.72 31.13
CA LEU A 90 55.53 -34.97 31.35
C LEU A 90 55.28 -33.67 32.12
N PRO A 91 56.22 -33.16 32.93
CA PRO A 91 56.12 -31.81 33.49
C PRO A 91 56.16 -30.74 32.38
N LEU A 92 55.77 -29.51 32.71
CA LEU A 92 55.79 -28.39 31.75
C LEU A 92 57.23 -27.97 31.47
N ASN A 93 57.71 -28.15 30.24
CA ASN A 93 59.05 -27.75 29.79
C ASN A 93 59.07 -27.56 28.26
N ASP A 94 59.69 -26.48 27.77
CA ASP A 94 59.80 -26.17 26.34
C ASP A 94 60.75 -27.11 25.57
N TYR A 95 61.67 -27.80 26.27
CA TYR A 95 62.54 -28.83 25.71
C TYR A 95 61.77 -29.85 24.87
N TYR A 96 60.62 -30.34 25.36
CA TYR A 96 59.82 -31.34 24.64
C TYR A 96 59.24 -30.77 23.34
N LEU A 97 58.74 -29.53 23.40
CA LEU A 97 58.12 -28.85 22.27
C LEU A 97 59.13 -28.54 21.16
N THR A 98 60.38 -28.26 21.53
CA THR A 98 61.49 -28.03 20.60
C THR A 98 61.70 -29.17 19.61
N TYR A 99 61.36 -30.41 19.98
CA TYR A 99 61.45 -31.55 19.08
C TYR A 99 60.11 -31.92 18.44
N ILE A 100 59.00 -31.78 19.16
CA ILE A 100 57.67 -32.19 18.68
C ILE A 100 57.14 -31.22 17.60
N LEU A 101 57.24 -29.91 17.84
CA LEU A 101 56.61 -28.91 16.96
C LEU A 101 57.20 -28.88 15.55
N PRO A 102 58.53 -28.97 15.31
CA PRO A 102 59.06 -29.03 13.96
C PRO A 102 58.51 -30.20 13.12
N VAL A 103 58.24 -31.33 13.76
CA VAL A 103 57.62 -32.49 13.08
C VAL A 103 56.16 -32.19 12.72
N LEU A 104 55.42 -31.56 13.63
CA LEU A 104 54.05 -31.13 13.36
C LEU A 104 53.97 -30.06 12.27
N VAL A 105 54.87 -29.07 12.28
CA VAL A 105 54.97 -28.05 11.22
C VAL A 105 55.24 -28.71 9.87
N ARG A 106 56.19 -29.66 9.80
CA ARG A 106 56.48 -30.37 8.55
C ARG A 106 55.26 -31.12 8.01
N ARG A 107 54.46 -31.75 8.88
CA ARG A 107 53.28 -32.55 8.47
C ARG A 107 52.04 -31.70 8.17
N LEU A 108 51.78 -30.65 8.95
CA LEU A 108 50.55 -29.85 8.90
C LEU A 108 50.73 -28.43 8.36
N GLY A 109 51.87 -27.79 8.61
CA GLY A 109 52.12 -26.37 8.32
C GLY A 109 52.87 -26.11 7.01
N SER A 110 53.30 -27.15 6.30
CA SER A 110 54.00 -27.03 5.01
C SER A 110 53.09 -26.45 3.91
N PRO A 111 53.65 -25.75 2.89
CA PRO A 111 52.88 -25.25 1.76
C PRO A 111 52.13 -26.36 0.99
N GLU A 112 52.80 -27.49 0.80
CA GLU A 112 52.23 -28.70 0.21
C GLU A 112 51.59 -29.59 1.29
N ILE A 113 50.56 -30.34 0.92
CA ILE A 113 49.92 -31.30 1.83
C ILE A 113 50.86 -32.51 1.97
N VAL A 114 51.50 -32.64 3.14
CA VAL A 114 52.46 -33.72 3.42
C VAL A 114 51.78 -34.93 4.11
N GLU A 115 50.75 -34.69 4.91
CA GLU A 115 49.87 -35.74 5.43
C GLU A 115 48.60 -35.83 4.58
N GLU A 116 48.50 -36.88 3.77
CA GLU A 116 47.38 -37.10 2.85
C GLU A 116 46.10 -37.54 3.58
N SER A 117 46.22 -38.31 4.68
CA SER A 117 45.05 -38.79 5.42
C SER A 117 44.39 -37.64 6.20
N GLU A 118 43.11 -37.41 5.93
CA GLU A 118 42.32 -36.40 6.63
C GLU A 118 42.09 -36.72 8.12
N GLU A 119 41.91 -38.00 8.46
CA GLU A 119 41.77 -38.44 9.85
C GLU A 119 43.11 -38.31 10.59
N MET A 120 44.25 -38.58 9.93
CA MET A 120 45.55 -38.30 10.53
C MET A 120 45.81 -36.82 10.72
N ARG A 121 45.44 -35.96 9.77
CA ARG A 121 45.54 -34.50 9.96
C ARG A 121 44.72 -34.05 11.16
N LEU A 122 43.54 -34.63 11.38
CA LEU A 122 42.72 -34.37 12.56
C LEU A 122 43.39 -34.85 13.85
N VAL A 123 43.95 -36.07 13.87
CA VAL A 123 44.68 -36.61 15.03
C VAL A 123 45.85 -35.69 15.40
N LEU A 124 46.64 -35.25 14.42
CA LEU A 124 47.76 -34.34 14.64
C LEU A 124 47.28 -32.95 15.09
N MET A 125 46.17 -32.45 14.55
CA MET A 125 45.58 -31.19 14.98
C MET A 125 45.04 -31.28 16.43
N SER A 126 44.48 -32.43 16.82
CA SER A 126 44.09 -32.71 18.20
C SER A 126 45.30 -32.75 19.15
N LEU A 127 46.45 -33.27 18.68
CA LEU A 127 47.70 -33.20 19.43
C LEU A 127 48.16 -31.74 19.63
N VAL A 128 48.07 -30.90 18.59
CA VAL A 128 48.34 -29.45 18.71
C VAL A 128 47.42 -28.79 19.75
N HIS A 129 46.12 -29.11 19.74
CA HIS A 129 45.18 -28.62 20.75
C HIS A 129 45.60 -29.05 22.16
N LYS A 130 45.92 -30.33 22.37
CA LYS A 130 46.34 -30.85 23.69
C LYS A 130 47.62 -30.19 24.19
N ILE A 131 48.55 -29.84 23.29
CA ILE A 131 49.74 -29.05 23.62
C ILE A 131 49.32 -27.65 24.09
N LEU A 132 48.47 -26.95 23.34
CA LEU A 132 47.99 -25.63 23.72
C LEU A 132 47.27 -25.65 25.07
N ASP A 133 46.37 -26.61 25.29
CA ASP A 133 45.58 -26.73 26.52
C ASP A 133 46.46 -27.03 27.75
N LYS A 134 47.47 -27.90 27.59
CA LYS A 134 48.39 -28.22 28.67
C LYS A 134 49.29 -27.03 29.04
N TYR A 135 49.81 -26.32 28.04
CA TYR A 135 50.80 -25.27 28.27
C TYR A 135 50.20 -23.87 28.48
N LYS A 136 48.86 -23.73 28.45
CA LYS A 136 48.12 -22.45 28.55
C LYS A 136 48.43 -21.60 29.79
N VAL A 137 48.97 -22.20 30.85
CA VAL A 137 49.29 -21.54 32.13
C VAL A 137 50.71 -20.99 32.20
N THR A 138 51.50 -21.13 31.13
CA THR A 138 52.92 -20.76 31.10
C THR A 138 53.27 -19.89 29.89
N ASN A 139 54.39 -19.18 29.96
CA ASN A 139 54.95 -18.44 28.81
C ASN A 139 55.83 -19.31 27.90
N LEU A 140 55.83 -20.64 28.10
CA LEU A 140 56.72 -21.57 27.38
C LEU A 140 56.34 -21.76 25.90
N LEU A 141 55.16 -21.28 25.49
CA LEU A 141 54.70 -21.37 24.10
C LEU A 141 55.19 -20.21 23.22
N SER A 142 55.61 -19.07 23.80
CA SER A 142 56.02 -17.88 23.04
C SER A 142 57.12 -18.14 22.00
N PRO A 143 58.19 -18.93 22.27
CA PRO A 143 59.22 -19.23 21.28
C PRO A 143 58.70 -19.92 20.01
N PHE A 144 57.55 -20.58 20.10
CA PHE A 144 56.99 -21.42 19.05
C PHE A 144 55.82 -20.77 18.29
N ILE A 145 55.59 -19.45 18.47
CA ILE A 145 54.49 -18.75 17.81
C ILE A 145 54.51 -18.91 16.28
N ASN A 146 55.69 -18.94 15.66
CA ASN A 146 55.84 -19.13 14.21
C ASN A 146 55.37 -20.53 13.78
N ASP A 147 55.69 -21.56 14.58
CA ASP A 147 55.31 -22.94 14.30
C ASP A 147 53.79 -23.10 14.37
N PHE A 148 53.18 -22.58 15.43
CA PHE A 148 51.72 -22.57 15.56
C PHE A 148 51.06 -21.77 14.43
N THR A 149 51.62 -20.63 14.04
CA THR A 149 51.09 -19.83 12.94
C THR A 149 51.13 -20.57 11.61
N SER A 150 52.25 -21.23 11.31
CA SER A 150 52.38 -22.05 10.11
C SER A 150 51.35 -23.18 10.08
N ILE A 151 51.17 -23.89 11.19
CA ILE A 151 50.19 -24.98 11.30
C ILE A 151 48.77 -24.44 11.15
N LEU A 152 48.38 -23.48 11.97
CA LEU A 152 46.99 -23.03 12.12
C LEU A 152 46.47 -22.27 10.91
N THR A 153 47.31 -21.45 10.26
CA THR A 153 46.88 -20.77 9.01
C THR A 153 46.68 -21.76 7.88
N LYS A 154 47.49 -22.82 7.81
CA LYS A 154 47.34 -23.89 6.82
C LYS A 154 46.10 -24.76 7.11
N THR A 155 45.95 -25.23 8.34
CA THR A 155 44.83 -26.11 8.73
C THR A 155 43.48 -25.38 8.79
N ALA A 156 43.46 -24.05 8.95
CA ALA A 156 42.24 -23.26 8.78
C ALA A 156 41.67 -23.34 7.36
N THR A 157 42.50 -23.61 6.35
CA THR A 157 42.10 -23.77 4.94
C THR A 157 42.02 -25.22 4.49
N ASP A 158 42.12 -26.17 5.43
CA ASP A 158 42.16 -27.61 5.15
C ASP A 158 40.89 -28.12 4.45
N PRO A 159 40.93 -28.99 3.43
CA PRO A 159 39.71 -29.51 2.81
C PRO A 159 38.78 -30.25 3.78
N PHE A 160 39.30 -30.83 4.88
CA PHE A 160 38.51 -31.62 5.81
C PHE A 160 37.83 -30.76 6.89
N PRO A 161 36.49 -30.76 7.00
CA PRO A 161 35.76 -29.88 7.91
C PRO A 161 36.15 -30.00 9.39
N LYS A 162 36.44 -31.22 9.88
CA LYS A 162 36.80 -31.43 11.29
C LYS A 162 38.13 -30.76 11.64
N VAL A 163 39.10 -30.77 10.71
CA VAL A 163 40.39 -30.09 10.90
C VAL A 163 40.19 -28.57 10.98
N LYS A 164 39.34 -27.99 10.14
CA LYS A 164 39.00 -26.56 10.21
C LYS A 164 38.39 -26.16 11.55
N LEU A 165 37.48 -26.98 12.08
CA LEU A 165 36.84 -26.75 13.38
C LEU A 165 37.90 -26.73 14.50
N GLU A 166 38.77 -27.74 14.51
CA GLU A 166 39.85 -27.85 15.50
C GLU A 166 40.87 -26.69 15.38
N ALA A 167 41.20 -26.30 14.15
CA ALA A 167 42.07 -25.16 13.88
C ALA A 167 41.47 -23.85 14.40
N CYS A 168 40.18 -23.60 14.16
CA CYS A 168 39.50 -22.40 14.66
C CYS A 168 39.51 -22.34 16.20
N GLU A 169 39.25 -23.46 16.89
CA GLU A 169 39.30 -23.48 18.36
C GLU A 169 40.73 -23.28 18.88
N CYS A 170 41.74 -23.88 18.26
CA CYS A 170 43.14 -23.65 18.61
C CYS A 170 43.56 -22.18 18.40
N ILE A 171 43.11 -21.53 17.33
CA ILE A 171 43.34 -20.10 17.10
C ILE A 171 42.73 -19.28 18.25
N ILE A 172 41.48 -19.58 18.64
CA ILE A 172 40.83 -18.90 19.77
C ILE A 172 41.62 -19.08 21.06
N ILE A 173 42.08 -20.29 21.37
CA ILE A 173 42.92 -20.56 22.55
C ILE A 173 44.20 -19.72 22.49
N MET A 174 44.88 -19.69 21.35
CA MET A 174 46.12 -18.97 21.17
C MET A 174 45.97 -17.45 21.37
N THR A 175 44.84 -16.86 20.95
CA THR A 175 44.56 -15.44 21.21
C THR A 175 44.52 -15.11 22.70
N LYS A 176 44.11 -16.07 23.55
CA LYS A 176 44.01 -15.91 25.00
C LYS A 176 45.31 -16.23 25.72
N VAL A 177 46.05 -17.23 25.24
CA VAL A 177 47.27 -17.73 25.88
C VAL A 177 48.49 -16.85 25.54
N LEU A 178 48.61 -16.41 24.28
CA LEU A 178 49.76 -15.64 23.80
C LEU A 178 49.33 -14.29 23.18
N PRO A 179 48.59 -13.42 23.90
CA PRO A 179 47.97 -12.25 23.28
C PRO A 179 48.98 -11.27 22.66
N ARG A 180 50.15 -11.09 23.29
CA ARG A 180 51.21 -10.19 22.79
C ARG A 180 51.86 -10.72 21.52
N ASP A 181 52.25 -11.99 21.52
CA ASP A 181 52.90 -12.63 20.38
C ASP A 181 51.91 -12.81 19.22
N PHE A 182 50.67 -13.18 19.53
CA PHE A 182 49.58 -13.29 18.56
C PHE A 182 49.30 -11.96 17.87
N HIS A 183 49.27 -10.84 18.61
CA HIS A 183 49.05 -9.51 18.03
C HIS A 183 50.08 -9.18 16.93
N LEU A 184 51.32 -9.64 17.03
CA LEU A 184 52.36 -9.41 16.00
C LEU A 184 52.10 -10.17 14.69
N GLN A 185 51.29 -11.22 14.71
CA GLN A 185 51.00 -12.09 13.55
C GLN A 185 49.51 -12.16 13.20
N CYS A 186 48.64 -11.46 13.93
CA CYS A 186 47.18 -11.60 13.85
C CYS A 186 46.61 -11.46 12.43
N GLU A 187 47.18 -10.59 11.60
CA GLU A 187 46.74 -10.37 10.21
C GLU A 187 46.83 -11.64 9.35
N SER A 188 47.81 -12.52 9.58
CA SER A 188 47.99 -13.72 8.77
C SER A 188 46.85 -14.73 8.93
N TYR A 189 46.09 -14.64 10.02
CA TYR A 189 44.97 -15.54 10.31
C TYR A 189 43.66 -15.12 9.68
N VAL A 190 43.48 -13.82 9.43
CA VAL A 190 42.19 -13.26 9.00
C VAL A 190 41.73 -13.87 7.68
N LYS A 191 42.55 -13.82 6.63
CA LYS A 191 42.19 -14.34 5.30
C LYS A 191 41.95 -15.86 5.30
N PRO A 192 42.82 -16.70 5.90
CA PRO A 192 42.55 -18.13 6.05
C PRO A 192 41.21 -18.45 6.71
N VAL A 193 40.89 -17.79 7.83
CA VAL A 193 39.64 -18.06 8.56
C VAL A 193 38.43 -17.52 7.80
N LEU A 194 38.51 -16.33 7.19
CA LEU A 194 37.43 -15.76 6.37
C LEU A 194 37.06 -16.63 5.17
N SER A 195 38.01 -17.40 4.61
CA SER A 195 37.72 -18.34 3.53
C SER A 195 36.64 -19.38 3.89
N ASN A 196 36.39 -19.59 5.19
CA ASN A 196 35.40 -20.51 5.71
C ASN A 196 33.99 -19.91 5.84
N PHE A 197 33.79 -18.60 5.60
CA PHE A 197 32.49 -17.94 5.72
C PHE A 197 31.49 -18.38 4.63
N ALA A 198 31.99 -18.91 3.52
CA ALA A 198 31.20 -19.47 2.43
C ALA A 198 31.10 -21.02 2.47
N HIS A 199 31.58 -21.65 3.54
CA HIS A 199 31.64 -23.10 3.62
C HIS A 199 30.25 -23.74 3.68
N GLN A 200 30.05 -24.91 3.06
CA GLN A 200 28.74 -25.59 3.00
C GLN A 200 28.16 -25.94 4.39
N HIS A 201 29.01 -26.40 5.32
CA HIS A 201 28.57 -26.79 6.66
C HIS A 201 28.51 -25.58 7.60
N TYR A 202 27.32 -25.28 8.13
CA TYR A 202 27.10 -24.14 9.02
C TYR A 202 28.00 -24.17 10.26
N ARG A 203 28.31 -25.36 10.82
CA ARG A 203 29.21 -25.49 11.99
C ARG A 203 30.60 -24.93 11.73
N VAL A 204 31.13 -25.09 10.51
CA VAL A 204 32.42 -24.53 10.11
C VAL A 204 32.31 -23.00 10.00
N ARG A 205 31.20 -22.49 9.44
CA ARG A 205 30.94 -21.04 9.38
C ARG A 205 30.85 -20.44 10.79
N VAL A 206 30.11 -21.06 11.71
CA VAL A 206 30.03 -20.65 13.13
C VAL A 206 31.42 -20.61 13.77
N ALA A 207 32.22 -21.68 13.62
CA ALA A 207 33.56 -21.73 14.19
C ALA A 207 34.48 -20.63 13.61
N ALA A 208 34.36 -20.35 12.32
CA ALA A 208 35.10 -19.28 11.66
C ALA A 208 34.68 -17.89 12.16
N VAL A 209 33.37 -17.63 12.31
CA VAL A 209 32.85 -16.38 12.87
C VAL A 209 33.38 -16.18 14.30
N LYS A 210 33.29 -17.20 15.15
CA LYS A 210 33.81 -17.20 16.52
C LYS A 210 35.33 -16.93 16.56
N ALA A 211 36.09 -17.56 15.66
CA ALA A 211 37.54 -17.35 15.56
C ALA A 211 37.90 -15.93 15.12
N ILE A 212 37.20 -15.37 14.12
CA ILE A 212 37.35 -13.97 13.72
C ILE A 212 37.00 -13.03 14.88
N GLY A 213 35.95 -13.33 15.63
CA GLY A 213 35.58 -12.67 16.88
C GLY A 213 36.77 -12.50 17.83
N ALA A 214 37.44 -13.61 18.14
CA ALA A 214 38.62 -13.63 19.00
C ALA A 214 39.85 -12.94 18.38
N ILE A 215 40.10 -13.13 17.08
CA ILE A 215 41.21 -12.49 16.36
C ILE A 215 41.11 -10.97 16.43
N VAL A 216 39.91 -10.42 16.20
CA VAL A 216 39.68 -8.97 16.19
C VAL A 216 39.90 -8.35 17.56
N LEU A 217 39.51 -9.02 18.65
CA LEU A 217 39.68 -8.49 20.01
C LEU A 217 41.15 -8.32 20.42
N VAL A 218 42.03 -9.19 19.94
CA VAL A 218 43.45 -9.19 20.29
C VAL A 218 44.33 -8.57 19.20
N GLY A 219 43.85 -8.52 17.96
CA GLY A 219 44.57 -8.03 16.80
C GLY A 219 44.58 -6.50 16.68
N ASN A 220 45.24 -6.02 15.62
CA ASN A 220 45.29 -4.60 15.29
C ASN A 220 44.01 -4.14 14.54
N ALA A 221 43.87 -2.84 14.28
CA ALA A 221 42.70 -2.28 13.61
C ALA A 221 42.41 -2.89 12.22
N LYS A 222 43.45 -3.34 11.50
CA LYS A 222 43.31 -3.94 10.18
C LYS A 222 42.58 -5.28 10.22
N CYS A 223 42.72 -6.05 11.30
CA CYS A 223 41.89 -7.25 11.52
C CYS A 223 40.40 -6.89 11.54
N PHE A 224 40.00 -5.84 12.27
CA PHE A 224 38.62 -5.37 12.28
C PHE A 224 38.16 -4.93 10.89
N GLU A 225 38.96 -4.11 10.20
CA GLU A 225 38.60 -3.55 8.89
C GLU A 225 38.37 -4.62 7.83
N LEU A 226 39.18 -5.67 7.82
CA LEU A 226 39.06 -6.80 6.90
C LEU A 226 37.89 -7.72 7.25
N SER A 227 37.45 -7.74 8.51
CA SER A 227 36.45 -8.70 9.01
C SER A 227 35.03 -8.15 9.07
N ILE A 228 34.84 -6.85 9.31
CA ILE A 228 33.51 -6.30 9.59
C ILE A 228 32.53 -6.41 8.41
N THR A 229 32.99 -6.24 7.17
CA THR A 229 32.13 -6.40 5.98
C THR A 229 31.73 -7.87 5.78
N PRO A 230 32.65 -8.85 5.78
CA PRO A 230 32.28 -10.27 5.79
C PRO A 230 31.33 -10.66 6.94
N MET A 231 31.49 -10.06 8.13
CA MET A 231 30.57 -10.29 9.25
C MET A 231 29.16 -9.78 8.95
N ALA A 232 29.04 -8.60 8.33
CA ALA A 232 27.74 -8.06 7.91
C ALA A 232 27.05 -8.99 6.89
N GLU A 233 27.79 -9.54 5.92
CA GLU A 233 27.25 -10.52 4.95
C GLU A 233 26.73 -11.79 5.64
N LYS A 234 27.33 -12.19 6.77
CA LYS A 234 26.88 -13.35 7.56
C LYS A 234 25.60 -13.11 8.36
N LEU A 235 25.12 -11.87 8.49
CA LEU A 235 23.76 -11.60 8.98
C LEU A 235 22.66 -12.02 7.99
N PHE A 236 23.02 -12.34 6.75
CA PHE A 236 22.12 -12.88 5.73
C PHE A 236 22.24 -14.40 5.57
N ASP A 237 23.01 -15.08 6.44
CA ASP A 237 23.18 -16.53 6.35
C ASP A 237 21.86 -17.25 6.60
N GLU A 238 21.55 -18.27 5.79
CA GLU A 238 20.32 -19.05 5.92
C GLU A 238 20.19 -19.71 7.30
N ASN A 239 21.31 -20.11 7.89
CA ASN A 239 21.32 -20.78 9.18
C ASN A 239 21.36 -19.77 10.34
N SER A 240 20.36 -19.82 11.21
CA SER A 240 20.24 -18.90 12.34
C SER A 240 21.40 -18.97 13.34
N GLN A 241 22.07 -20.12 13.47
CA GLN A 241 23.21 -20.25 14.38
C GLN A 241 24.42 -19.45 13.90
N VAL A 242 24.58 -19.28 12.59
CA VAL A 242 25.64 -18.43 12.02
C VAL A 242 25.34 -16.97 12.33
N ARG A 243 24.09 -16.53 12.11
CA ARG A 243 23.66 -15.16 12.43
C ARG A 243 23.77 -14.86 13.92
N LEU A 244 23.35 -15.79 14.78
CA LEU A 244 23.50 -15.71 16.24
C LEU A 244 24.98 -15.55 16.63
N GLN A 245 25.88 -16.32 16.02
CA GLN A 245 27.31 -16.19 16.31
C GLN A 245 27.84 -14.81 15.92
N VAL A 246 27.41 -14.24 14.78
CA VAL A 246 27.78 -12.87 14.40
C VAL A 246 27.29 -11.87 15.45
N THR A 247 26.04 -11.99 15.92
CA THR A 247 25.49 -11.14 16.97
C THR A 247 26.30 -11.22 18.27
N LEU A 248 26.68 -12.44 18.69
CA LEU A 248 27.54 -12.66 19.86
C LEU A 248 28.88 -11.94 19.72
N GLU A 249 29.58 -12.13 18.59
CA GLU A 249 30.90 -11.53 18.40
C GLU A 249 30.83 -10.01 18.27
N VAL A 250 29.86 -9.47 17.52
CA VAL A 250 29.68 -8.01 17.41
C VAL A 250 29.32 -7.42 18.76
N GLY A 251 28.39 -8.01 19.51
CA GLY A 251 28.07 -7.56 20.88
C GLY A 251 29.29 -7.54 21.79
N ASN A 252 30.12 -8.60 21.74
CA ASN A 252 31.38 -8.67 22.48
C ASN A 252 32.38 -7.59 22.05
N TRP A 253 32.52 -7.34 20.75
CA TRP A 253 33.35 -6.23 20.24
C TRP A 253 32.84 -4.89 20.77
N MET A 254 31.51 -4.72 20.83
CA MET A 254 30.90 -3.51 21.34
C MET A 254 30.99 -3.33 22.87
N LEU A 255 31.37 -4.35 23.62
CA LEU A 255 31.64 -4.20 25.05
C LEU A 255 33.13 -4.07 25.36
N THR A 256 33.97 -4.79 24.60
CA THR A 256 35.34 -5.10 25.05
C THR A 256 36.44 -4.67 24.08
N TYR A 257 36.14 -4.36 22.81
CA TYR A 257 37.19 -3.96 21.87
C TYR A 257 37.85 -2.65 22.32
N ARG A 258 39.18 -2.60 22.26
CA ARG A 258 39.97 -1.49 22.83
C ARG A 258 39.67 -0.15 22.16
N ASP A 259 39.54 -0.13 20.85
CA ASP A 259 39.27 1.07 20.05
C ASP A 259 37.81 1.16 19.59
N ARG A 260 36.90 0.60 20.38
CA ARG A 260 35.48 0.45 20.02
C ARG A 260 34.80 1.78 19.67
N TYR A 261 35.19 2.88 20.32
CA TYR A 261 34.66 4.23 20.07
C TYR A 261 34.88 4.71 18.62
N SER A 262 36.05 4.41 18.04
CA SER A 262 36.39 4.79 16.67
C SER A 262 35.54 4.05 15.63
N PHE A 263 35.07 2.84 15.97
CA PHE A 263 34.38 1.94 15.06
C PHE A 263 32.88 1.77 15.33
N TRP A 264 32.28 2.58 16.22
CA TRP A 264 30.85 2.46 16.56
C TRP A 264 29.92 2.48 15.37
N HIS A 265 30.08 3.48 14.50
CA HIS A 265 29.33 3.61 13.26
C HIS A 265 29.38 2.38 12.33
N ARG A 266 30.37 1.49 12.48
CA ARG A 266 30.48 0.24 11.70
C ARG A 266 29.90 -0.98 12.44
N MET A 267 29.84 -0.98 13.77
CA MET A 267 29.29 -2.10 14.55
C MET A 267 27.79 -1.95 14.87
N ILE A 268 27.33 -0.72 15.14
CA ILE A 268 25.91 -0.41 15.41
C ILE A 268 24.99 -0.99 14.31
N PRO A 269 25.27 -0.83 13.01
CA PRO A 269 24.42 -1.40 11.96
C PRO A 269 24.24 -2.92 12.06
N LEU A 270 25.30 -3.66 12.41
CA LEU A 270 25.25 -5.12 12.50
C LEU A 270 24.39 -5.55 13.69
N LEU A 271 24.62 -4.96 14.87
CA LEU A 271 23.87 -5.31 16.07
C LEU A 271 22.38 -4.94 15.95
N LEU A 272 22.08 -3.73 15.47
CA LEU A 272 20.69 -3.29 15.28
C LEU A 272 19.96 -4.08 14.19
N THR A 273 20.67 -4.57 13.17
CA THR A 273 20.06 -5.46 12.17
C THR A 273 19.62 -6.79 12.81
N SER A 274 20.38 -7.31 13.79
CA SER A 274 20.02 -8.52 14.53
C SER A 274 18.73 -8.38 15.36
N LEU A 275 18.33 -7.15 15.76
CA LEU A 275 17.05 -6.91 16.44
C LEU A 275 15.83 -7.17 15.54
N SER A 276 16.03 -7.21 14.21
CA SER A 276 15.00 -7.54 13.22
C SER A 276 15.15 -8.95 12.64
N ASP A 277 15.91 -9.83 13.30
CA ASP A 277 16.04 -11.22 12.86
C ASP A 277 14.69 -11.95 12.93
N VAL A 278 14.50 -12.97 12.10
CA VAL A 278 13.31 -13.82 12.13
C VAL A 278 13.27 -14.71 13.37
N MET A 279 14.42 -15.11 13.92
CA MET A 279 14.52 -15.98 15.10
C MET A 279 14.58 -15.17 16.40
N ALA A 280 13.79 -15.58 17.39
CA ALA A 280 13.72 -14.93 18.70
C ALA A 280 15.07 -14.92 19.42
N ASP A 281 15.76 -16.05 19.48
CA ASP A 281 17.07 -16.18 20.15
C ASP A 281 18.10 -15.14 19.68
N VAL A 282 18.10 -14.81 18.38
CA VAL A 282 18.98 -13.78 17.81
C VAL A 282 18.57 -12.38 18.28
N ARG A 283 17.26 -12.09 18.23
CA ARG A 283 16.71 -10.79 18.69
C ARG A 283 16.94 -10.58 20.19
N ASP A 284 16.69 -11.60 21.01
CA ASP A 284 16.81 -11.53 22.46
C ASP A 284 18.28 -11.36 22.87
N THR A 285 19.19 -12.05 22.17
CA THR A 285 20.64 -11.86 22.36
C THR A 285 21.07 -10.45 21.98
N ALA A 286 20.59 -9.92 20.85
CA ALA A 286 20.88 -8.56 20.42
C ALA A 286 20.31 -7.51 21.38
N ASP A 287 19.08 -7.68 21.90
CA ASP A 287 18.46 -6.76 22.88
C ASP A 287 19.28 -6.71 24.16
N LYS A 288 19.70 -7.87 24.68
CA LYS A 288 20.53 -7.95 25.88
C LYS A 288 21.86 -7.21 25.68
N PHE A 289 22.59 -7.50 24.61
CA PHE A 289 23.84 -6.76 24.33
C PHE A 289 23.59 -5.28 24.17
N TRP A 290 22.53 -4.88 23.46
CA TRP A 290 22.26 -3.47 23.22
C TRP A 290 22.03 -2.71 24.53
N ILE A 291 21.28 -3.31 25.46
CA ILE A 291 21.09 -2.76 26.80
C ILE A 291 22.42 -2.65 27.55
N ASP A 292 23.20 -3.74 27.60
CA ASP A 292 24.47 -3.80 28.32
C ASP A 292 25.48 -2.77 27.78
N ILE A 293 25.57 -2.61 26.46
CA ILE A 293 26.44 -1.61 25.80
C ILE A 293 26.00 -0.19 26.16
N GLY A 294 24.70 0.07 26.18
CA GLY A 294 24.18 1.37 26.58
C GLY A 294 24.46 1.70 28.05
N LEU A 295 24.33 0.72 28.95
CA LEU A 295 24.66 0.88 30.37
C LEU A 295 26.17 1.13 30.55
N GLN A 296 27.03 0.35 29.89
CA GLN A 296 28.47 0.55 29.94
C GLN A 296 28.87 1.93 29.41
N TYR A 297 28.25 2.40 28.31
CA TYR A 297 28.52 3.73 27.79
C TYR A 297 28.11 4.83 28.79
N MET A 298 27.00 4.64 29.52
CA MET A 298 26.59 5.57 30.57
C MET A 298 27.59 5.63 31.73
N GLU A 299 28.08 4.48 32.16
CA GLU A 299 29.11 4.38 33.21
C GLU A 299 30.43 5.05 32.77
N GLU A 300 30.87 4.81 31.54
CA GLU A 300 32.13 5.37 31.00
C GLU A 300 32.08 6.88 30.74
N ASN A 301 30.88 7.45 30.56
CA ASN A 301 30.67 8.86 30.21
C ASN A 301 29.80 9.58 31.26
N GLU A 302 29.83 9.15 32.52
CA GLU A 302 28.96 9.65 33.59
C GLU A 302 29.03 11.19 33.72
N GLU A 303 30.23 11.77 33.70
CA GLU A 303 30.42 13.21 33.88
C GLU A 303 29.74 14.05 32.79
N ASP A 304 29.81 13.59 31.53
CA ASP A 304 29.19 14.26 30.39
C ASP A 304 27.67 14.09 30.37
N LEU A 305 27.19 12.94 30.84
CA LEU A 305 25.77 12.58 30.81
C LEU A 305 24.99 13.08 32.02
N LYS A 306 25.64 13.35 33.16
CA LYS A 306 25.00 13.80 34.41
C LYS A 306 24.04 14.98 34.19
N LYS A 307 24.48 15.98 33.41
CA LYS A 307 23.67 17.15 33.03
C LYS A 307 22.43 16.81 32.20
N LYS A 308 22.42 15.70 31.47
CA LYS A 308 21.25 15.22 30.72
C LYS A 308 20.35 14.36 31.60
N THR A 309 20.93 13.50 32.44
CA THR A 309 20.21 12.60 33.34
C THR A 309 19.33 13.36 34.34
N ASP A 310 19.80 14.51 34.85
CA ASP A 310 19.06 15.31 35.84
C ASP A 310 17.75 15.93 35.31
N PHE A 311 17.57 16.04 33.99
CA PHE A 311 16.42 16.73 33.37
C PHE A 311 15.52 15.82 32.50
N LEU A 312 15.91 14.57 32.29
CA LEU A 312 15.16 13.63 31.44
C LEU A 312 14.09 12.87 32.23
N LYS A 313 12.86 12.86 31.73
CA LYS A 313 11.84 11.88 32.14
C LYS A 313 12.13 10.54 31.44
N ASP A 314 11.97 9.42 32.15
CA ASP A 314 12.32 8.09 31.65
C ASP A 314 11.60 7.70 30.35
N VAL A 315 10.34 8.11 30.16
CA VAL A 315 9.60 7.94 28.90
C VAL A 315 8.72 9.18 28.63
N PRO A 316 8.77 9.79 27.42
CA PRO A 316 7.88 10.89 27.05
C PRO A 316 6.41 10.45 27.03
N SER A 317 5.48 11.39 27.22
CA SER A 317 4.04 11.09 27.15
C SER A 317 3.58 10.65 25.75
N HIS A 318 4.26 11.14 24.70
CA HIS A 318 4.03 10.75 23.32
C HIS A 318 5.20 9.91 22.83
N TYR A 319 5.09 8.60 22.96
CA TYR A 319 6.11 7.63 22.58
C TYR A 319 5.43 6.40 21.95
N PRO A 320 6.02 5.77 20.93
CA PRO A 320 5.44 4.58 20.30
C PRO A 320 5.32 3.42 21.30
N ASP A 321 4.37 2.50 21.07
CA ASP A 321 4.16 1.31 21.92
C ASP A 321 5.26 0.25 21.74
N VAL A 322 6.47 0.61 22.14
CA VAL A 322 7.69 -0.22 22.10
C VAL A 322 8.58 0.10 23.30
N LYS A 323 9.44 -0.84 23.66
CA LYS A 323 10.43 -0.63 24.73
C LYS A 323 11.41 0.48 24.33
N ARG A 324 11.51 1.53 25.14
CA ARG A 324 12.44 2.64 24.92
C ARG A 324 13.89 2.21 25.19
N PRO A 325 14.84 2.43 24.27
CA PRO A 325 16.27 2.20 24.53
C PRO A 325 16.80 3.08 25.67
N ASN A 326 17.78 2.57 26.44
CA ASN A 326 18.39 3.34 27.52
C ASN A 326 19.16 4.58 26.97
N LEU A 327 19.46 5.54 27.84
CA LEU A 327 20.09 6.80 27.43
C LEU A 327 21.42 6.60 26.68
N GLY A 328 22.26 5.64 27.12
CA GLY A 328 23.53 5.36 26.46
C GLY A 328 23.36 4.89 25.02
N CYS A 329 22.43 3.96 24.76
CA CYS A 329 22.06 3.54 23.42
C CYS A 329 21.65 4.73 22.53
N ARG A 330 20.81 5.61 23.08
CA ARG A 330 20.28 6.77 22.34
C ARG A 330 21.37 7.76 21.97
N VAL A 331 22.27 8.07 22.91
CA VAL A 331 23.42 8.96 22.67
C VAL A 331 24.42 8.35 21.69
N LEU A 332 24.68 7.05 21.80
CA LEU A 332 25.54 6.32 20.87
C LEU A 332 25.03 6.41 19.42
N VAL A 333 23.74 6.15 19.20
CA VAL A 333 23.16 6.26 17.86
C VAL A 333 23.14 7.70 17.39
N THR A 334 22.75 8.66 18.24
CA THR A 334 22.72 10.09 17.89
C THR A 334 24.10 10.60 17.43
N SER A 335 25.18 10.16 18.07
CA SER A 335 26.54 10.58 17.70
C SER A 335 27.07 9.91 16.41
N ASN A 336 26.43 8.83 15.94
CA ASN A 336 26.91 8.03 14.80
C ASN A 336 25.96 7.99 13.61
N ILE A 337 24.69 8.38 13.77
CA ILE A 337 23.63 8.26 12.75
C ILE A 337 24.01 8.95 11.43
N GLY A 338 24.71 10.09 11.47
CA GLY A 338 25.16 10.80 10.28
C GLY A 338 26.15 10.04 9.39
N LYS A 339 26.86 9.04 9.95
CA LYS A 339 27.74 8.14 9.18
C LYS A 339 26.98 6.92 8.63
N ILE A 340 25.86 6.55 9.25
CA ILE A 340 25.13 5.32 8.95
C ILE A 340 24.03 5.55 7.91
N VAL A 341 23.22 6.60 8.06
CA VAL A 341 22.09 6.88 7.15
C VAL A 341 22.52 7.04 5.69
N PRO A 342 23.64 7.70 5.34
CA PRO A 342 24.11 7.75 3.95
C PRO A 342 24.41 6.37 3.36
N ALA A 343 24.93 5.44 4.17
CA ALA A 343 25.20 4.07 3.73
C ALA A 343 23.89 3.30 3.48
N ILE A 344 22.89 3.46 4.36
CA ILE A 344 21.53 2.92 4.16
C ILE A 344 20.93 3.46 2.86
N SER A 345 21.03 4.77 2.63
CA SER A 345 20.49 5.40 1.42
C SER A 345 21.12 4.83 0.16
N LYS A 346 22.42 4.52 0.18
CA LYS A 346 23.13 3.89 -0.93
C LYS A 346 22.69 2.43 -1.14
N GLU A 347 22.56 1.66 -0.06
CA GLU A 347 22.13 0.26 -0.14
C GLU A 347 20.68 0.13 -0.63
N MET A 348 19.83 1.13 -0.34
CA MET A 348 18.47 1.24 -0.88
C MET A 348 18.44 1.37 -2.41
N GLU A 349 19.52 1.79 -3.06
CA GLU A 349 19.65 1.81 -4.52
C GLU A 349 20.06 0.44 -5.09
N GLY A 350 20.40 -0.52 -4.22
CA GLY A 350 20.83 -1.86 -4.59
C GLY A 350 19.73 -2.69 -5.23
N TRP A 351 20.11 -3.63 -6.11
CA TRP A 351 19.16 -4.48 -6.82
C TRP A 351 18.60 -5.63 -5.97
N GLN A 352 19.24 -5.98 -4.86
CA GLN A 352 18.87 -7.12 -4.00
C GLN A 352 17.72 -6.76 -3.03
N PRO A 353 16.53 -7.37 -3.15
CA PRO A 353 15.37 -7.03 -2.31
C PRO A 353 15.60 -7.26 -0.81
N ASP A 354 16.25 -8.37 -0.44
CA ASP A 354 16.49 -8.68 0.98
C ASP A 354 17.49 -7.71 1.62
N ALA A 355 18.47 -7.22 0.86
CA ALA A 355 19.39 -6.17 1.33
C ALA A 355 18.63 -4.86 1.61
N ARG A 356 17.78 -4.43 0.67
CA ARG A 356 16.90 -3.25 0.84
C ARG A 356 15.96 -3.39 2.03
N LEU A 357 15.38 -4.58 2.23
CA LEU A 357 14.55 -4.88 3.39
C LEU A 357 15.33 -4.70 4.70
N ARG A 358 16.54 -5.27 4.81
CA ARG A 358 17.35 -5.15 6.03
C ARG A 358 17.75 -3.72 6.34
N VAL A 359 18.16 -2.94 5.34
CA VAL A 359 18.53 -1.54 5.59
C VAL A 359 17.33 -0.65 5.92
N THR A 360 16.13 -0.99 5.45
CA THR A 360 14.89 -0.32 5.87
C THR A 360 14.52 -0.67 7.32
N GLN A 361 14.64 -1.95 7.69
CA GLN A 361 14.46 -2.40 9.09
C GLN A 361 15.48 -1.72 10.03
N LEU A 362 16.73 -1.59 9.58
CA LEU A 362 17.76 -0.87 10.31
C LEU A 362 17.40 0.63 10.47
N LEU A 363 16.83 1.25 9.43
CA LEU A 363 16.37 2.64 9.51
C LEU A 363 15.32 2.84 10.62
N CYS A 364 14.36 1.91 10.75
CA CYS A 364 13.39 1.93 11.86
C CYS A 364 14.08 1.96 13.23
N TRP A 365 15.08 1.08 13.45
CA TRP A 365 15.82 1.03 14.71
C TRP A 365 16.68 2.28 14.95
N LEU A 366 17.28 2.83 13.91
CA LEU A 366 18.07 4.06 14.03
C LEU A 366 17.20 5.25 14.41
N VAL A 367 16.04 5.42 13.78
CA VAL A 367 15.10 6.50 14.12
C VAL A 367 14.58 6.32 15.55
N LEU A 368 14.21 5.09 15.94
CA LEU A 368 13.77 4.78 17.30
C LEU A 368 14.84 5.07 18.36
N CYS A 369 16.11 4.74 18.08
CA CYS A 369 17.20 4.95 19.03
C CYS A 369 17.68 6.41 19.06
N ALA A 370 17.75 7.09 17.91
CA ALA A 370 18.20 8.47 17.86
C ALA A 370 17.14 9.45 18.37
N GLU A 371 15.86 9.11 18.30
CA GLU A 371 14.74 10.00 18.66
C GLU A 371 14.91 11.37 17.98
N GLU A 372 14.78 12.47 18.74
CA GLU A 372 14.99 13.86 18.29
C GLU A 372 16.40 14.11 17.73
N GLY A 373 17.38 13.28 18.10
CA GLY A 373 18.74 13.29 17.55
C GLY A 373 18.78 13.01 16.04
N SER A 374 17.71 12.46 15.47
CA SER A 374 17.55 12.28 14.03
C SER A 374 17.35 13.59 13.25
N THR A 375 17.02 14.70 13.94
CA THR A 375 16.62 15.98 13.30
C THR A 375 17.66 16.52 12.31
N GLN A 376 18.96 16.45 12.66
CA GLN A 376 20.04 16.94 11.80
C GLN A 376 20.20 16.12 10.50
N HIS A 377 19.67 14.89 10.49
CA HIS A 377 19.73 13.96 9.36
C HIS A 377 18.36 13.75 8.70
N ALA A 378 17.35 14.53 9.11
CA ALA A 378 15.97 14.40 8.67
C ALA A 378 15.83 14.40 7.15
N ASN A 379 16.54 15.28 6.43
CA ASN A 379 16.49 15.33 4.97
C ASN A 379 16.95 14.00 4.34
N THR A 380 18.08 13.45 4.78
CA THR A 380 18.58 12.18 4.22
C THR A 380 17.62 11.02 4.54
N ILE A 381 17.09 10.97 5.77
CA ILE A 381 16.11 9.95 6.18
C ILE A 381 14.84 10.03 5.31
N VAL A 382 14.29 11.23 5.10
CA VAL A 382 13.12 11.46 4.23
C VAL A 382 13.43 11.02 2.80
N ARG A 383 14.58 11.42 2.22
CA ARG A 383 14.96 11.01 0.86
C ARG A 383 15.10 9.50 0.73
N THR A 384 15.64 8.82 1.74
CA THR A 384 15.69 7.35 1.80
C THR A 384 14.29 6.73 1.85
N MET A 385 13.38 7.27 2.67
CA MET A 385 11.99 6.80 2.75
C MET A 385 11.23 7.02 1.44
N LEU A 386 11.39 8.17 0.78
CA LEU A 386 10.76 8.45 -0.52
C LEU A 386 11.18 7.43 -1.60
N ARG A 387 12.45 7.01 -1.58
CA ARG A 387 12.95 5.96 -2.47
C ARG A 387 12.34 4.60 -2.14
N GLY A 388 12.41 4.16 -0.89
CA GLY A 388 11.84 2.87 -0.49
C GLY A 388 10.30 2.82 -0.57
N ALA A 389 9.62 3.97 -0.55
CA ALA A 389 8.19 4.05 -0.79
C ALA A 389 7.80 3.60 -2.21
N SER A 390 8.71 3.76 -3.17
CA SER A 390 8.56 3.33 -4.56
C SER A 390 9.11 1.94 -4.85
N ASP A 391 9.44 1.15 -3.81
CA ASP A 391 10.00 -0.18 -3.99
C ASP A 391 8.97 -1.17 -4.56
N GLU A 392 9.47 -2.13 -5.34
CA GLU A 392 8.67 -3.21 -5.91
C GLU A 392 8.37 -4.30 -4.87
N ASP A 393 9.20 -4.45 -3.82
CA ASP A 393 8.96 -5.39 -2.72
C ASP A 393 8.04 -4.78 -1.65
N PRO A 394 6.82 -5.31 -1.45
CA PRO A 394 5.88 -4.79 -0.46
C PRO A 394 6.43 -4.82 0.98
N ARG A 395 7.36 -5.72 1.29
CA ARG A 395 8.01 -5.81 2.61
C ARG A 395 8.84 -4.56 2.91
N VAL A 396 9.53 -4.04 1.89
CA VAL A 396 10.30 -2.79 2.01
C VAL A 396 9.35 -1.62 2.23
N VAL A 397 8.30 -1.51 1.42
CA VAL A 397 7.30 -0.44 1.53
C VAL A 397 6.63 -0.45 2.92
N GLN A 398 6.37 -1.63 3.49
CA GLN A 398 5.81 -1.76 4.83
C GLN A 398 6.75 -1.22 5.92
N GLU A 399 8.05 -1.54 5.87
CA GLU A 399 9.02 -1.00 6.81
C GLU A 399 9.25 0.51 6.59
N VAL A 400 9.13 1.02 5.36
CA VAL A 400 9.15 2.47 5.12
C VAL A 400 7.98 3.17 5.80
N LYS A 401 6.76 2.60 5.76
CA LYS A 401 5.61 3.16 6.49
C LYS A 401 5.87 3.21 7.99
N ARG A 402 6.45 2.14 8.55
CA ARG A 402 6.83 2.07 9.97
C ARG A 402 7.92 3.10 10.32
N SER A 403 8.94 3.24 9.46
CA SER A 403 9.99 4.25 9.63
C SER A 403 9.42 5.66 9.59
N ALA A 404 8.47 5.94 8.67
CA ALA A 404 7.80 7.22 8.56
C ALA A 404 6.94 7.53 9.80
N GLU A 405 6.24 6.54 10.33
CA GLU A 405 5.49 6.68 11.59
C GLU A 405 6.41 6.98 12.77
N LEU A 406 7.49 6.20 12.96
CA LEU A 406 8.50 6.48 13.99
C LEU A 406 9.12 7.88 13.83
N PHE A 407 9.37 8.30 12.59
CA PHE A 407 9.89 9.64 12.31
C PHE A 407 8.91 10.73 12.76
N GLY A 408 7.60 10.53 12.61
CA GLY A 408 6.56 11.43 13.13
C GLY A 408 6.54 11.56 14.66
N TYR A 409 6.87 10.51 15.40
CA TYR A 409 6.94 10.56 16.87
C TYR A 409 8.01 11.51 17.39
N PHE A 410 9.13 11.61 16.67
CA PHE A 410 10.33 12.29 17.16
C PHE A 410 10.67 13.58 16.43
N ILE A 411 10.21 13.77 15.19
CA ILE A 411 10.51 14.95 14.40
C ILE A 411 9.29 15.87 14.34
N THR A 412 9.51 17.15 14.63
CA THR A 412 8.43 18.15 14.70
C THR A 412 7.87 18.51 13.32
N PRO A 413 6.58 18.89 13.23
CA PRO A 413 5.94 19.28 11.98
C PRO A 413 6.62 20.41 11.21
N ASP A 414 7.15 21.42 11.91
CA ASP A 414 7.93 22.50 11.30
C ASP A 414 9.10 21.95 10.44
N THR A 415 9.73 20.87 10.91
CA THR A 415 10.89 20.28 10.25
C THR A 415 10.45 19.41 9.09
N TRP A 416 9.59 18.42 9.32
CA TRP A 416 9.27 17.46 8.27
C TRP A 416 8.39 18.04 7.17
N TRP A 417 7.58 19.06 7.46
CA TRP A 417 6.79 19.74 6.43
C TRP A 417 7.69 20.45 5.43
N SER A 418 8.68 21.22 5.91
CA SER A 418 9.65 21.93 5.06
C SER A 418 10.47 21.01 4.14
N LEU A 419 10.59 19.73 4.50
CA LEU A 419 11.31 18.72 3.71
C LEU A 419 10.44 18.06 2.64
N LEU A 420 9.11 18.09 2.79
CA LEU A 420 8.16 17.36 1.95
C LEU A 420 7.29 18.27 1.09
N GLU A 421 7.12 19.54 1.46
CA GLU A 421 6.24 20.52 0.78
C GLU A 421 6.46 20.54 -0.75
N ALA A 422 7.71 20.61 -1.19
CA ALA A 422 8.03 20.65 -2.63
C ALA A 422 7.83 19.30 -3.35
N ASP A 423 7.70 18.19 -2.62
CA ASP A 423 7.65 16.84 -3.16
C ASP A 423 6.22 16.24 -3.16
N VAL A 424 5.20 16.95 -2.65
CA VAL A 424 3.80 16.47 -2.53
C VAL A 424 3.09 16.24 -3.87
N ASP A 425 3.70 16.64 -4.99
CA ASP A 425 3.28 16.27 -6.36
C ASP A 425 3.52 14.79 -6.65
N SER A 426 4.29 14.10 -5.81
CA SER A 426 4.62 12.68 -5.95
C SER A 426 3.83 11.80 -4.97
N TRP A 427 3.30 10.68 -5.47
CA TRP A 427 2.61 9.72 -4.62
C TRP A 427 3.47 9.11 -3.48
N PRO A 428 4.81 8.92 -3.63
CA PRO A 428 5.65 8.44 -2.54
C PRO A 428 5.72 9.44 -1.39
N ALA A 429 5.76 10.75 -1.68
CA ALA A 429 5.74 11.79 -0.66
C ALA A 429 4.43 11.80 0.11
N LEU A 430 3.29 11.66 -0.57
CA LEU A 430 1.99 11.52 0.10
C LEU A 430 1.93 10.27 0.99
N MET A 431 2.49 9.15 0.56
CA MET A 431 2.55 7.93 1.38
C MET A 431 3.40 8.13 2.63
N VAL A 432 4.59 8.73 2.50
CA VAL A 432 5.47 9.03 3.63
C VAL A 432 4.80 10.01 4.58
N LEU A 433 4.22 11.10 4.05
CA LEU A 433 3.49 12.12 4.81
C LEU A 433 2.32 11.54 5.59
N ALA A 434 1.50 10.70 4.98
CA ALA A 434 0.38 10.04 5.65
C ALA A 434 0.83 9.23 6.87
N ASN A 435 1.97 8.53 6.78
CA ASN A 435 2.47 7.73 7.91
C ASN A 435 3.23 8.58 8.94
N ILE A 436 3.92 9.66 8.55
CA ILE A 436 4.46 10.65 9.49
C ILE A 436 3.34 11.24 10.35
N LEU A 437 2.18 11.56 9.76
CA LEU A 437 1.03 12.07 10.50
C LEU A 437 0.56 11.09 11.59
N LYS A 438 0.53 9.78 11.31
CA LYS A 438 0.12 8.76 12.30
C LYS A 438 0.96 8.76 13.58
N GLY A 439 2.26 9.04 13.45
CA GLY A 439 3.16 9.14 14.60
C GLY A 439 3.28 10.54 15.19
N SER A 440 2.72 11.56 14.55
CA SER A 440 2.89 12.96 14.97
C SER A 440 2.07 13.32 16.21
N GLN A 441 2.41 14.43 16.88
CA GLN A 441 1.59 14.99 17.96
C GLN A 441 0.52 15.93 17.40
N ALA A 442 -0.75 15.65 17.71
CA ALA A 442 -1.88 16.43 17.21
C ALA A 442 -1.76 17.93 17.51
N GLU A 443 -1.36 18.31 18.72
CA GLU A 443 -1.22 19.72 19.12
C GLU A 443 -0.19 20.49 18.28
N LEU A 444 0.91 19.84 17.88
CA LEU A 444 1.92 20.48 17.03
C LEU A 444 1.47 20.56 15.57
N VAL A 445 0.82 19.52 15.05
CA VAL A 445 0.34 19.50 13.66
C VAL A 445 -0.70 20.59 13.43
N LYS A 446 -1.64 20.75 14.37
CA LYS A 446 -2.70 21.78 14.33
C LYS A 446 -2.13 23.19 14.12
N VAL A 447 -1.06 23.53 14.84
CA VAL A 447 -0.50 24.90 14.85
C VAL A 447 0.49 25.12 13.71
N LYS A 448 1.26 24.09 13.33
CA LYS A 448 2.46 24.27 12.48
C LYS A 448 2.33 23.80 11.05
N ALA A 449 1.54 22.77 10.77
CA ALA A 449 1.53 22.14 9.45
C ALA A 449 0.14 22.06 8.82
N MET A 450 -0.93 21.90 9.62
CA MET A 450 -2.28 21.59 9.11
C MET A 450 -2.79 22.58 8.06
N GLY A 451 -2.62 23.89 8.30
CA GLY A 451 -3.08 24.94 7.37
C GLY A 451 -2.35 24.92 6.03
N GLU A 452 -1.01 24.97 6.06
CA GLU A 452 -0.19 24.96 4.84
C GLU A 452 -0.32 23.63 4.09
N LEU A 453 -0.34 22.50 4.80
CA LEU A 453 -0.55 21.18 4.19
C LEU A 453 -1.87 21.12 3.43
N CYS A 454 -2.98 21.50 4.05
CA CYS A 454 -4.28 21.47 3.39
C CYS A 454 -4.36 22.48 2.23
N LYS A 455 -3.73 23.64 2.35
CA LYS A 455 -3.65 24.65 1.28
C LYS A 455 -2.89 24.12 0.06
N GLU A 456 -1.72 23.52 0.28
CA GLU A 456 -0.89 22.95 -0.78
C GLU A 456 -1.55 21.74 -1.47
N LEU A 457 -2.32 20.93 -0.74
CA LEU A 457 -3.02 19.76 -1.31
C LEU A 457 -4.33 20.11 -2.04
N VAL A 458 -4.93 21.26 -1.77
CA VAL A 458 -6.14 21.75 -2.49
C VAL A 458 -5.79 22.32 -3.86
N ASP A 459 -4.53 22.70 -4.10
CA ASP A 459 -4.09 23.26 -5.37
C ASP A 459 -4.56 22.39 -6.55
N PRO A 460 -5.22 22.96 -7.58
CA PRO A 460 -5.76 22.20 -8.70
C PRO A 460 -4.73 21.31 -9.41
N ASP A 461 -3.48 21.74 -9.55
CA ASP A 461 -2.44 20.97 -10.24
C ASP A 461 -2.10 19.66 -9.49
N ARG A 462 -2.36 19.63 -8.18
CA ARG A 462 -2.19 18.47 -7.31
C ARG A 462 -3.49 17.70 -7.13
N CYS A 463 -4.50 18.37 -6.60
CA CYS A 463 -5.77 17.77 -6.19
C CYS A 463 -6.51 17.10 -7.35
N GLN A 464 -6.34 17.61 -8.57
CA GLN A 464 -6.99 17.08 -9.78
C GLN A 464 -6.13 16.04 -10.52
N THR A 465 -5.07 15.53 -9.90
CA THR A 465 -4.24 14.46 -10.49
C THR A 465 -4.99 13.12 -10.50
N ARG A 466 -5.25 12.59 -11.72
CA ARG A 466 -5.94 11.30 -11.92
C ARG A 466 -4.97 10.13 -12.09
N LYS A 467 -4.25 9.78 -11.02
CA LYS A 467 -3.37 8.60 -10.98
C LYS A 467 -3.72 7.73 -9.76
N PRO A 468 -3.86 6.39 -9.89
CA PRO A 468 -4.40 5.56 -8.82
C PRO A 468 -3.56 5.60 -7.53
N LYS A 469 -2.23 5.47 -7.63
CA LYS A 469 -1.33 5.59 -6.45
C LYS A 469 -1.37 6.99 -5.83
N TYR A 470 -1.54 8.04 -6.64
CA TYR A 470 -1.59 9.41 -6.14
C TYR A 470 -2.89 9.67 -5.37
N GLN A 471 -4.05 9.41 -5.97
CA GLN A 471 -5.36 9.58 -5.32
C GLN A 471 -5.47 8.74 -4.05
N THR A 472 -5.01 7.49 -4.09
CA THR A 472 -5.02 6.60 -2.91
C THR A 472 -4.24 7.22 -1.75
N ASN A 473 -3.02 7.71 -1.99
CA ASN A 473 -2.20 8.28 -0.92
C ASN A 473 -2.65 9.70 -0.52
N LEU A 474 -3.24 10.48 -1.43
CA LEU A 474 -3.88 11.76 -1.10
C LEU A 474 -5.03 11.55 -0.10
N LEU A 475 -5.86 10.52 -0.32
CA LEU A 475 -6.93 10.14 0.61
C LEU A 475 -6.38 9.59 1.94
N HIS A 476 -5.26 8.84 1.93
CA HIS A 476 -4.62 8.42 3.18
C HIS A 476 -4.05 9.60 3.99
N VAL A 477 -3.57 10.66 3.33
CA VAL A 477 -3.11 11.88 4.02
C VAL A 477 -4.28 12.56 4.71
N THR A 478 -5.41 12.78 4.00
CA THR A 478 -6.60 13.40 4.60
C THR A 478 -7.19 12.52 5.72
N GLU A 479 -7.21 11.21 5.54
CA GLU A 479 -7.65 10.25 6.55
C GLU A 479 -6.77 10.30 7.81
N SER A 480 -5.44 10.24 7.64
CA SER A 480 -4.48 10.25 8.76
C SER A 480 -4.51 11.57 9.51
N LEU A 481 -4.70 12.70 8.81
CA LEU A 481 -4.87 14.00 9.44
C LEU A 481 -6.16 14.07 10.28
N MET A 482 -7.26 13.55 9.74
CA MET A 482 -8.55 13.47 10.44
C MET A 482 -8.51 12.53 11.64
N ASP A 483 -7.79 11.40 11.56
CA ASP A 483 -7.57 10.50 12.70
C ASP A 483 -6.75 11.15 13.80
N LEU A 484 -5.66 11.83 13.42
CA LEU A 484 -4.76 12.46 14.38
C LEU A 484 -5.42 13.65 15.10
N CYS A 485 -6.04 14.55 14.35
CA CYS A 485 -6.49 15.84 14.87
C CYS A 485 -7.97 15.86 15.25
N GLY A 486 -8.78 14.90 14.79
CA GLY A 486 -10.21 14.81 15.09
C GLY A 486 -10.95 16.12 14.83
N ALA A 487 -11.75 16.58 15.80
CA ALA A 487 -12.53 17.81 15.68
C ALA A 487 -11.68 19.08 15.49
N ALA A 488 -10.37 19.03 15.75
CA ALA A 488 -9.48 20.16 15.49
C ALA A 488 -9.24 20.40 13.98
N CYS A 489 -9.67 19.49 13.10
CA CYS A 489 -9.65 19.71 11.65
C CYS A 489 -10.70 20.72 11.16
N ARG A 490 -11.64 21.17 12.01
CA ARG A 490 -12.70 22.12 11.63
C ARG A 490 -12.20 23.39 10.90
N PRO A 491 -11.08 24.03 11.29
CA PRO A 491 -10.56 25.20 10.57
C PRO A 491 -10.12 24.92 9.13
N VAL A 492 -9.82 23.66 8.79
CA VAL A 492 -9.42 23.22 7.44
C VAL A 492 -10.45 22.29 6.79
N ALA A 493 -11.68 22.25 7.33
CA ALA A 493 -12.71 21.32 6.87
C ALA A 493 -13.13 21.60 5.42
N GLU A 494 -13.16 22.87 5.00
CA GLU A 494 -13.43 23.24 3.60
C GLU A 494 -12.37 22.64 2.66
N GLN A 495 -11.09 22.75 3.00
CA GLN A 495 -9.99 22.20 2.20
C GLN A 495 -10.06 20.67 2.14
N LEU A 496 -10.29 20.02 3.28
CA LEU A 496 -10.49 18.57 3.34
C LEU A 496 -11.70 18.13 2.51
N PHE A 497 -12.79 18.90 2.53
CA PHE A 497 -13.94 18.65 1.69
C PHE A 497 -13.59 18.72 0.22
N VAL A 498 -12.94 19.81 -0.23
CA VAL A 498 -12.53 20.00 -1.62
C VAL A 498 -11.64 18.85 -2.10
N ILE A 499 -10.65 18.43 -1.30
CA ILE A 499 -9.76 17.32 -1.65
C ILE A 499 -10.54 16.01 -1.85
N ASN A 500 -11.31 15.60 -0.84
CA ASN A 500 -12.02 14.33 -0.89
C ASN A 500 -13.15 14.36 -1.94
N PHE A 501 -13.87 15.47 -2.09
CA PHE A 501 -14.92 15.63 -3.10
C PHE A 501 -14.35 15.61 -4.52
N THR A 502 -13.18 16.22 -4.74
CA THR A 502 -12.52 16.18 -6.05
C THR A 502 -12.17 14.74 -6.43
N VAL A 503 -11.56 13.96 -5.54
CA VAL A 503 -11.28 12.55 -5.82
C VAL A 503 -12.56 11.73 -6.01
N TYR A 504 -13.62 12.01 -5.24
CA TYR A 504 -14.94 11.37 -5.39
C TYR A 504 -15.60 11.67 -6.74
N ALA A 505 -15.43 12.89 -7.26
CA ALA A 505 -15.97 13.34 -8.54
C ALA A 505 -15.20 12.80 -9.75
N MET A 506 -13.89 12.56 -9.59
CA MET A 506 -13.02 12.06 -10.65
C MET A 506 -12.15 10.86 -10.22
N PRO A 507 -12.77 9.76 -9.77
CA PRO A 507 -12.05 8.59 -9.33
C PRO A 507 -11.40 7.87 -10.52
N VAL A 508 -10.27 7.21 -10.27
CA VAL A 508 -9.69 6.25 -11.23
C VAL A 508 -10.50 4.94 -11.24
N ASP A 509 -11.00 4.50 -10.08
CA ASP A 509 -11.79 3.28 -9.92
C ASP A 509 -12.78 3.38 -8.72
N ASP A 510 -13.69 2.41 -8.63
CA ASP A 510 -14.75 2.38 -7.60
C ASP A 510 -14.20 2.26 -6.17
N LYS A 511 -13.02 1.66 -5.99
CA LYS A 511 -12.38 1.52 -4.67
C LYS A 511 -11.93 2.88 -4.17
N ILE A 512 -11.28 3.67 -5.02
CA ILE A 512 -10.86 5.04 -4.69
C ILE A 512 -12.09 5.93 -4.46
N GLN A 513 -13.15 5.76 -5.26
CA GLN A 513 -14.40 6.49 -5.06
C GLN A 513 -15.01 6.20 -3.67
N PHE A 514 -15.03 4.93 -3.26
CA PHE A 514 -15.51 4.52 -1.93
C PHE A 514 -14.65 5.09 -0.80
N MET A 515 -13.32 5.07 -0.95
CA MET A 515 -12.41 5.68 0.03
C MET A 515 -12.68 7.19 0.20
N ALA A 516 -12.87 7.92 -0.91
CA ALA A 516 -13.20 9.33 -0.88
C ALA A 516 -14.54 9.59 -0.17
N LEU A 517 -15.55 8.76 -0.44
CA LEU A 517 -16.85 8.83 0.22
C LEU A 517 -16.76 8.54 1.73
N SER A 518 -15.96 7.56 2.13
CA SER A 518 -15.68 7.24 3.54
C SER A 518 -15.02 8.42 4.25
N ASN A 519 -14.05 9.08 3.61
CA ASN A 519 -13.42 10.28 4.16
C ASN A 519 -14.40 11.45 4.27
N LEU A 520 -15.31 11.62 3.31
CA LEU A 520 -16.38 12.63 3.40
C LEU A 520 -17.33 12.35 4.57
N ASP A 521 -17.70 11.09 4.83
CA ASP A 521 -18.55 10.74 5.99
C ASP A 521 -17.82 10.93 7.32
N LYS A 522 -16.52 10.64 7.35
CA LYS A 522 -15.66 10.94 8.50
C LYS A 522 -15.60 12.45 8.78
N LEU A 523 -15.39 13.25 7.74
CA LEU A 523 -15.38 14.72 7.85
C LEU A 523 -16.74 15.25 8.34
N ARG A 524 -17.85 14.68 7.83
CA ARG A 524 -19.21 14.98 8.30
C ARG A 524 -19.33 14.77 9.82
N TYR A 525 -18.82 13.65 10.34
CA TYR A 525 -18.83 13.38 11.79
C TYR A 525 -17.98 14.39 12.58
N LEU A 526 -16.79 14.74 12.11
CA LEU A 526 -15.88 15.67 12.80
C LEU A 526 -16.41 17.12 12.85
N GLU A 527 -17.12 17.53 11.80
CA GLU A 527 -17.79 18.83 11.72
C GLU A 527 -19.16 18.88 12.40
N ASP A 528 -19.58 17.78 13.04
CA ASP A 528 -20.90 17.65 13.68
C ASP A 528 -22.03 17.99 12.70
N CYS A 529 -21.85 17.58 11.44
CA CYS A 529 -22.87 17.64 10.41
C CYS A 529 -23.83 16.46 10.62
N GLY A 530 -25.14 16.69 10.48
CA GLY A 530 -26.20 15.71 10.77
C GLY A 530 -26.05 14.35 10.08
N ARG A 531 -27.05 13.46 10.20
CA ARG A 531 -26.92 12.03 9.79
C ARG A 531 -26.64 11.77 8.29
N SER A 532 -26.72 12.78 7.42
CA SER A 532 -26.56 12.66 5.97
C SER A 532 -25.41 13.51 5.44
N LEU A 533 -24.68 13.00 4.44
CA LEU A 533 -23.67 13.75 3.67
C LEU A 533 -24.21 15.03 3.05
N THR A 534 -25.52 15.11 2.76
CA THR A 534 -26.16 16.34 2.28
C THR A 534 -25.87 17.53 3.20
N SER A 535 -25.83 17.32 4.53
CA SER A 535 -25.55 18.41 5.48
C SER A 535 -24.10 18.92 5.41
N LEU A 536 -23.15 18.05 5.07
CA LEU A 536 -21.77 18.47 4.79
C LEU A 536 -21.70 19.24 3.47
N TYR A 537 -22.43 18.76 2.45
CA TYR A 537 -22.48 19.39 1.13
C TYR A 537 -23.10 20.78 1.20
N GLU A 538 -24.13 20.99 2.04
CA GLU A 538 -24.74 22.30 2.29
C GLU A 538 -23.72 23.36 2.72
N LYS A 539 -22.71 22.97 3.51
CA LYS A 539 -21.66 23.87 3.98
C LYS A 539 -20.63 24.18 2.88
N HIS A 540 -20.16 23.16 2.16
CA HIS A 540 -18.91 23.27 1.42
C HIS A 540 -19.02 23.13 -0.10
N VAL A 541 -20.12 22.59 -0.65
CA VAL A 541 -20.22 22.36 -2.11
C VAL A 541 -20.20 23.66 -2.92
N GLY A 542 -20.64 24.77 -2.32
CA GLY A 542 -20.55 26.10 -2.93
C GLY A 542 -19.11 26.49 -3.27
N ARG A 543 -18.13 26.10 -2.44
CA ARG A 543 -16.72 26.38 -2.72
C ARG A 543 -16.21 25.62 -3.94
N VAL A 544 -16.56 24.34 -4.06
CA VAL A 544 -16.20 23.51 -5.22
C VAL A 544 -16.77 24.13 -6.51
N LEU A 545 -18.04 24.53 -6.48
CA LEU A 545 -18.71 25.15 -7.63
C LEU A 545 -18.10 26.51 -7.98
N ALA A 546 -17.75 27.33 -6.99
CA ALA A 546 -17.12 28.63 -7.20
C ALA A 546 -15.70 28.53 -7.79
N ASN A 547 -15.01 27.41 -7.57
CA ASN A 547 -13.67 27.16 -8.09
C ASN A 547 -13.67 26.56 -9.50
N ILE A 548 -14.83 26.29 -10.09
CA ILE A 548 -14.93 25.92 -11.51
C ILE A 548 -14.76 27.18 -12.33
N THR A 549 -13.55 27.37 -12.88
CA THR A 549 -13.18 28.59 -13.62
C THR A 549 -12.66 28.32 -15.03
N SER A 550 -12.47 27.05 -15.42
CA SER A 550 -12.02 26.75 -16.78
C SER A 550 -13.11 27.00 -17.82
N ASP A 551 -12.71 27.47 -19.00
CA ASP A 551 -13.61 27.70 -20.13
C ASP A 551 -14.24 26.36 -20.57
N ALA A 552 -15.58 26.32 -20.60
CA ALA A 552 -16.32 25.13 -21.01
C ALA A 552 -15.95 24.62 -22.42
N LEU A 553 -15.39 25.47 -23.29
CA LEU A 553 -14.87 25.07 -24.61
C LEU A 553 -13.69 24.10 -24.53
N THR A 554 -12.97 24.08 -23.41
CA THR A 554 -11.80 23.21 -23.19
C THR A 554 -12.19 21.88 -22.55
N TRP A 555 -13.46 21.70 -22.19
CA TRP A 555 -13.91 20.52 -21.46
C TRP A 555 -13.96 19.27 -22.35
N THR A 556 -13.49 18.18 -21.77
CA THR A 556 -13.61 16.80 -22.26
C THR A 556 -14.34 15.98 -21.20
N LEU A 557 -14.68 14.72 -21.49
CA LEU A 557 -15.28 13.81 -20.49
C LEU A 557 -14.40 13.62 -19.25
N LEU A 558 -13.08 13.81 -19.37
CA LEU A 558 -12.13 13.67 -18.27
C LEU A 558 -11.77 15.00 -17.61
N SER A 559 -12.23 16.15 -18.11
CA SER A 559 -11.89 17.45 -17.51
C SER A 559 -12.39 17.54 -16.06
N PRO A 560 -11.54 17.94 -15.09
CA PRO A 560 -11.89 17.98 -13.67
C PRO A 560 -13.13 18.81 -13.38
N ASP A 561 -13.19 20.05 -13.86
CA ASP A 561 -14.32 20.97 -13.67
C ASP A 561 -15.67 20.41 -14.13
N ARG A 562 -15.68 19.72 -15.28
CA ARG A 562 -16.85 19.00 -15.77
C ARG A 562 -17.26 17.86 -14.82
N CYS A 563 -16.29 17.10 -14.30
CA CYS A 563 -16.54 16.01 -13.35
C CYS A 563 -17.10 16.56 -12.04
N LEU A 564 -16.54 17.68 -11.54
CA LEU A 564 -16.98 18.36 -10.32
C LEU A 564 -18.42 18.87 -10.47
N LEU A 565 -18.75 19.51 -11.60
CA LEU A 565 -20.12 19.97 -11.88
C LEU A 565 -21.11 18.80 -11.94
N GLU A 566 -20.78 17.74 -12.69
CA GLU A 566 -21.65 16.55 -12.79
C GLU A 566 -21.86 15.91 -11.40
N CYS A 567 -20.78 15.74 -10.64
CA CYS A 567 -20.84 15.13 -9.31
C CYS A 567 -21.69 15.98 -8.37
N ALA A 568 -21.52 17.30 -8.38
CA ALA A 568 -22.34 18.22 -7.60
C ALA A 568 -23.82 18.13 -7.98
N LEU A 569 -24.15 18.04 -9.28
CA LEU A 569 -25.53 17.89 -9.74
C LEU A 569 -26.18 16.57 -9.28
N LEU A 570 -25.45 15.46 -9.34
CA LEU A 570 -26.02 14.13 -9.11
C LEU A 570 -26.03 13.72 -7.63
N HIS A 571 -25.06 14.18 -6.84
CA HIS A 571 -24.81 13.66 -5.51
C HIS A 571 -25.04 14.67 -4.38
N SER A 572 -25.23 15.96 -4.66
CA SER A 572 -25.43 16.96 -3.60
C SER A 572 -26.78 16.86 -2.88
N GLY A 573 -27.79 16.25 -3.51
CA GLY A 573 -29.17 16.24 -3.01
C GLY A 573 -29.70 17.66 -2.79
N SER A 574 -30.48 17.87 -1.72
CA SER A 574 -31.07 19.19 -1.40
C SER A 574 -30.05 20.31 -1.16
N ALA A 575 -28.77 20.01 -0.93
CA ALA A 575 -27.70 21.00 -0.79
C ALA A 575 -27.52 21.87 -2.05
N MET A 576 -27.81 21.32 -3.23
CA MET A 576 -27.68 22.06 -4.49
C MET A 576 -28.63 23.26 -4.56
N GLY A 577 -29.74 23.23 -3.81
CA GLY A 577 -30.73 24.29 -3.80
C GLY A 577 -30.21 25.65 -3.31
N TYR A 578 -29.21 25.64 -2.44
CA TYR A 578 -28.55 26.86 -1.98
C TYR A 578 -27.58 27.45 -3.03
N GLN A 579 -27.12 26.62 -3.97
CA GLN A 579 -26.06 26.94 -4.92
C GLN A 579 -26.55 27.17 -6.36
N LEU A 580 -27.87 27.32 -6.56
CA LEU A 580 -28.44 27.53 -7.91
C LEU A 580 -27.83 28.74 -8.64
N HIS A 581 -27.43 29.77 -7.90
CA HIS A 581 -26.77 30.97 -8.44
C HIS A 581 -25.38 30.70 -9.04
N LEU A 582 -24.67 29.66 -8.58
CA LEU A 582 -23.40 29.19 -9.17
C LEU A 582 -23.66 28.17 -10.27
N ILE A 583 -24.67 27.30 -10.10
CA ILE A 583 -24.96 26.22 -11.04
C ILE A 583 -25.55 26.75 -12.37
N ALA A 584 -26.45 27.72 -12.33
CA ALA A 584 -27.10 28.25 -13.55
C ALA A 584 -26.09 28.82 -14.57
N PRO A 585 -25.14 29.70 -14.19
CA PRO A 585 -24.11 30.19 -15.11
C PRO A 585 -23.27 29.07 -15.73
N LEU A 586 -22.86 28.08 -14.92
CA LEU A 586 -22.06 26.94 -15.39
C LEU A 586 -22.84 26.09 -16.40
N LEU A 587 -24.11 25.77 -16.12
CA LEU A 587 -24.98 25.04 -17.03
C LEU A 587 -25.22 25.80 -18.34
N ARG A 588 -25.42 27.11 -18.24
CA ARG A 588 -25.53 27.98 -19.42
C ARG A 588 -24.26 27.93 -20.27
N GLU A 589 -23.11 28.13 -19.66
CA GLU A 589 -21.84 28.15 -20.38
C GLU A 589 -21.58 26.84 -21.13
N CYS A 590 -21.76 25.69 -20.46
CA CYS A 590 -21.47 24.39 -21.08
C CYS A 590 -22.54 23.89 -22.06
N LEU A 591 -23.83 24.21 -21.84
CA LEU A 591 -24.92 23.69 -22.68
C LEU A 591 -25.38 24.66 -23.78
N ALA A 592 -25.41 25.97 -23.51
CA ALA A 592 -25.88 26.96 -24.49
C ALA A 592 -24.82 27.26 -25.57
N THR A 593 -23.53 27.19 -25.23
CA THR A 593 -22.44 27.52 -26.15
C THR A 593 -22.31 26.48 -27.27
N PRO A 594 -22.50 26.81 -28.56
CA PRO A 594 -22.57 25.81 -29.63
C PRO A 594 -21.30 24.99 -29.86
N LYS A 595 -20.13 25.55 -29.53
CA LYS A 595 -18.81 24.96 -29.81
C LYS A 595 -18.30 24.00 -28.74
N VAL A 596 -18.96 23.90 -27.58
CA VAL A 596 -18.59 22.93 -26.54
C VAL A 596 -18.72 21.51 -27.07
N ASP A 597 -17.81 20.63 -26.66
CA ASP A 597 -17.79 19.23 -27.05
C ASP A 597 -19.18 18.58 -26.90
N PRO A 598 -19.75 18.00 -27.98
CA PRO A 598 -21.04 17.32 -27.93
C PRO A 598 -21.15 16.22 -26.88
N GLU A 599 -20.09 15.46 -26.62
CA GLU A 599 -20.13 14.39 -25.62
C GLU A 599 -20.28 14.95 -24.21
N VAL A 600 -19.58 16.06 -23.92
CA VAL A 600 -19.72 16.81 -22.67
C VAL A 600 -21.16 17.31 -22.51
N LYS A 601 -21.72 17.92 -23.56
CA LYS A 601 -23.13 18.38 -23.55
C LYS A 601 -24.10 17.26 -23.26
N LEU A 602 -23.97 16.12 -23.96
CA LEU A 602 -24.83 14.96 -23.76
C LEU A 602 -24.76 14.44 -22.33
N ARG A 603 -23.56 14.39 -21.75
CA ARG A 603 -23.35 13.95 -20.36
C ARG A 603 -24.01 14.88 -19.35
N ILE A 604 -23.81 16.19 -19.50
CA ILE A 604 -24.41 17.19 -18.60
C ILE A 604 -25.93 17.26 -18.77
N PHE A 605 -26.46 17.20 -20.00
CA PHE A 605 -27.91 17.09 -20.21
C PHE A 605 -28.49 15.84 -19.54
N THR A 606 -27.84 14.68 -19.68
CA THR A 606 -28.31 13.44 -19.03
C THR A 606 -28.36 13.60 -17.50
N SER A 607 -27.35 14.25 -16.93
CA SER A 607 -27.30 14.55 -15.50
C SER A 607 -28.39 15.53 -15.08
N LEU A 608 -28.58 16.62 -15.82
CA LEU A 608 -29.64 17.61 -15.59
C LEU A 608 -31.04 16.98 -15.69
N SER A 609 -31.27 16.10 -16.66
CA SER A 609 -32.52 15.35 -16.77
C SER A 609 -32.79 14.53 -15.51
N THR A 610 -31.77 13.85 -14.99
CA THR A 610 -31.88 13.08 -13.73
C THR A 610 -32.17 13.99 -12.54
N VAL A 611 -31.52 15.16 -12.47
CA VAL A 611 -31.77 16.15 -11.42
C VAL A 611 -33.22 16.62 -11.43
N LEU A 612 -33.76 16.94 -12.62
CA LEU A 612 -35.14 17.40 -12.80
C LEU A 612 -36.17 16.30 -12.49
N LEU A 613 -35.87 15.04 -12.84
CA LEU A 613 -36.71 13.90 -12.45
C LEU A 613 -36.75 13.72 -10.93
N LYS A 614 -35.64 13.93 -10.24
CA LYS A 614 -35.53 13.85 -8.77
C LYS A 614 -35.82 15.18 -8.07
N ARG A 615 -36.60 16.07 -8.69
CA ARG A 615 -36.87 17.44 -8.18
C ARG A 615 -37.32 17.49 -6.71
N GLN A 616 -38.12 16.51 -6.26
CA GLN A 616 -38.61 16.47 -4.88
C GLN A 616 -37.48 16.30 -3.86
N ALA A 617 -36.43 15.56 -4.20
CA ALA A 617 -35.27 15.38 -3.32
C ALA A 617 -34.25 16.53 -3.46
N ASN A 618 -34.09 17.05 -4.67
CA ASN A 618 -33.04 18.00 -5.02
C ASN A 618 -33.38 19.46 -4.71
N PHE A 619 -34.66 19.84 -4.79
CA PHE A 619 -35.09 21.22 -4.66
C PHE A 619 -36.02 21.49 -3.47
N CYS A 620 -36.24 20.51 -2.58
CA CYS A 620 -37.15 20.65 -1.43
C CYS A 620 -36.73 21.74 -0.43
N LYS A 621 -35.47 22.17 -0.45
CA LYS A 621 -34.92 23.24 0.40
C LYS A 621 -34.67 24.56 -0.35
N CYS A 622 -35.09 24.68 -1.61
CA CYS A 622 -34.89 25.89 -2.41
C CYS A 622 -35.86 27.01 -2.02
N ASP A 623 -35.37 28.26 -2.04
CA ASP A 623 -36.25 29.42 -2.11
C ASP A 623 -37.01 29.42 -3.44
N VAL A 624 -38.32 29.63 -3.41
CA VAL A 624 -39.19 29.60 -4.60
C VAL A 624 -38.70 30.57 -5.68
N ASP A 625 -38.39 31.82 -5.30
CA ASP A 625 -37.95 32.85 -6.23
C ASP A 625 -36.63 32.48 -6.93
N LYS A 626 -35.69 31.86 -6.20
CA LYS A 626 -34.41 31.42 -6.75
C LYS A 626 -34.58 30.23 -7.67
N LEU A 627 -35.49 29.31 -7.33
CA LEU A 627 -35.83 28.17 -8.18
C LEU A 627 -36.50 28.63 -9.47
N GLU A 628 -37.42 29.59 -9.40
CA GLU A 628 -38.06 30.16 -10.59
C GLU A 628 -37.05 30.86 -11.50
N ALA A 629 -36.15 31.68 -10.93
CA ALA A 629 -35.07 32.32 -11.68
C ALA A 629 -34.13 31.29 -12.34
N PHE A 630 -33.75 30.24 -11.60
CA PHE A 630 -32.95 29.14 -12.13
C PHE A 630 -33.66 28.44 -13.30
N LEU A 631 -34.92 28.06 -13.13
CA LEU A 631 -35.70 27.38 -14.17
C LEU A 631 -35.88 28.24 -15.41
N LYS A 632 -36.07 29.54 -15.25
CA LYS A 632 -36.14 30.47 -16.38
C LYS A 632 -34.85 30.42 -17.21
N ILE A 633 -33.68 30.48 -16.57
CA ILE A 633 -32.38 30.35 -17.27
C ILE A 633 -32.27 28.98 -17.95
N ILE A 634 -32.60 27.90 -17.24
CA ILE A 634 -32.50 26.55 -17.78
C ILE A 634 -33.44 26.34 -18.98
N ILE A 635 -34.66 26.86 -18.94
CA ILE A 635 -35.60 26.68 -20.05
C ILE A 635 -35.24 27.59 -21.22
N ASP A 636 -35.01 28.88 -20.97
CA ASP A 636 -34.88 29.88 -22.03
C ASP A 636 -33.47 29.90 -22.64
N GLU A 637 -32.43 29.77 -21.83
CA GLU A 637 -31.03 29.90 -22.28
C GLU A 637 -30.36 28.55 -22.53
N VAL A 638 -30.81 27.46 -21.88
CA VAL A 638 -30.18 26.13 -22.01
C VAL A 638 -30.99 25.17 -22.88
N ILE A 639 -32.25 24.88 -22.53
CA ILE A 639 -33.05 23.87 -23.21
C ILE A 639 -33.52 24.40 -24.57
N THR A 640 -34.19 25.55 -24.59
CA THR A 640 -34.85 26.11 -25.79
C THR A 640 -33.92 26.24 -27.00
N PRO A 641 -32.68 26.79 -26.88
CA PRO A 641 -31.77 26.90 -28.03
C PRO A 641 -31.35 25.55 -28.59
N ASN A 642 -31.27 24.52 -27.74
CA ASN A 642 -30.89 23.16 -28.13
C ASN A 642 -32.08 22.33 -28.65
N LEU A 643 -33.32 22.87 -28.65
CA LEU A 643 -34.47 22.26 -29.30
C LEU A 643 -34.61 22.63 -30.77
N VAL A 644 -33.92 23.69 -31.22
CA VAL A 644 -34.00 24.15 -32.61
C VAL A 644 -33.37 23.12 -33.54
N TRP A 645 -34.04 22.82 -34.65
CA TRP A 645 -33.54 21.85 -35.61
C TRP A 645 -32.24 22.35 -36.26
N ALA A 646 -31.27 21.44 -36.35
CA ALA A 646 -30.04 21.64 -37.09
C ALA A 646 -29.62 20.30 -37.73
N PRO A 647 -28.98 20.33 -38.92
CA PRO A 647 -28.59 19.12 -39.63
C PRO A 647 -27.42 18.39 -38.94
N GLY A 648 -27.39 17.06 -39.06
CA GLY A 648 -26.31 16.21 -38.59
C GLY A 648 -26.65 15.36 -37.35
N ARG A 649 -26.01 14.19 -37.23
CA ARG A 649 -26.26 13.21 -36.15
C ARG A 649 -25.96 13.76 -34.76
N THR A 650 -24.92 14.58 -34.64
CA THR A 650 -24.53 15.23 -33.38
C THR A 650 -25.60 16.21 -32.90
N ALA A 651 -26.08 17.08 -33.80
CA ALA A 651 -27.15 18.04 -33.49
C ALA A 651 -28.46 17.31 -33.15
N GLU A 652 -28.76 16.20 -33.82
CA GLU A 652 -29.89 15.32 -33.50
C GLU A 652 -29.79 14.71 -32.10
N ALA A 653 -28.62 14.19 -31.70
CA ALA A 653 -28.40 13.63 -30.37
C ALA A 653 -28.55 14.70 -29.26
N ILE A 654 -27.95 15.89 -29.46
CA ILE A 654 -28.07 17.01 -28.50
C ILE A 654 -29.54 17.41 -28.34
N ARG A 655 -30.27 17.54 -29.45
CA ARG A 655 -31.70 17.87 -29.46
C ARG A 655 -32.53 16.81 -28.75
N THR A 656 -32.21 15.53 -28.95
CA THR A 656 -32.81 14.40 -28.22
C THR A 656 -32.61 14.56 -26.71
N ALA A 657 -31.39 14.86 -26.27
CA ALA A 657 -31.07 15.04 -24.85
C ALA A 657 -31.77 16.28 -24.25
N ALA A 658 -31.85 17.38 -25.00
CA ALA A 658 -32.56 18.59 -24.58
C ALA A 658 -34.07 18.36 -24.41
N VAL A 659 -34.73 17.69 -25.36
CA VAL A 659 -36.16 17.37 -25.24
C VAL A 659 -36.42 16.33 -24.14
N ALA A 660 -35.49 15.42 -23.87
CA ALA A 660 -35.56 14.51 -22.73
C ALA A 660 -35.48 15.27 -21.39
N CYS A 661 -34.59 16.26 -21.27
CA CYS A 661 -34.54 17.15 -20.09
C CYS A 661 -35.85 17.92 -19.91
N LEU A 662 -36.40 18.43 -21.02
CA LEU A 662 -37.68 19.13 -20.99
C LEU A 662 -38.82 18.20 -20.53
N CYS A 663 -38.85 16.96 -21.00
CA CYS A 663 -39.80 15.96 -20.51
C CYS A 663 -39.70 15.81 -18.99
N SER A 664 -38.49 15.69 -18.47
CA SER A 664 -38.24 15.54 -17.03
C SER A 664 -38.71 16.74 -16.21
N ALA A 665 -38.57 17.96 -16.75
CA ALA A 665 -39.10 19.17 -16.13
C ALA A 665 -40.64 19.24 -16.15
N LEU A 666 -41.27 18.79 -17.24
CA LEU A 666 -42.73 18.91 -17.45
C LEU A 666 -43.55 17.78 -16.82
N GLN A 667 -42.94 16.63 -16.56
CA GLN A 667 -43.64 15.47 -16.00
C GLN A 667 -44.05 15.75 -14.55
N ASP A 668 -45.33 15.99 -14.29
CA ASP A 668 -45.95 15.74 -12.98
C ASP A 668 -46.24 14.25 -12.86
N LYS A 669 -45.38 13.52 -12.15
CA LYS A 669 -45.78 12.23 -11.63
C LYS A 669 -46.67 12.51 -10.43
N ASP A 670 -47.90 12.00 -10.46
CA ASP A 670 -48.71 11.89 -9.26
C ASP A 670 -48.02 10.80 -8.40
N ASP A 671 -47.05 11.22 -7.57
CA ASP A 671 -46.13 10.35 -6.83
C ASP A 671 -46.84 9.72 -5.60
N GLU A 672 -47.68 8.70 -5.82
CA GLU A 672 -48.14 7.81 -4.73
C GLU A 672 -47.07 6.82 -4.24
N GLN A 673 -45.87 6.79 -4.84
CA GLN A 673 -44.83 5.77 -4.55
C GLN A 673 -43.53 6.31 -3.93
N CYS A 674 -43.41 7.60 -3.60
CA CYS A 674 -42.17 8.13 -3.01
C CYS A 674 -42.07 8.08 -1.47
N LEU A 675 -42.99 7.37 -0.78
CA LEU A 675 -42.95 7.23 0.69
C LEU A 675 -42.23 5.97 1.21
N GLU A 676 -41.62 5.15 0.36
CA GLU A 676 -40.85 3.97 0.81
C GLU A 676 -39.35 4.11 0.52
N ILE A 677 -38.67 4.99 1.25
CA ILE A 677 -37.22 4.83 1.49
C ILE A 677 -36.96 5.06 2.98
N GLY A 678 -36.69 3.97 3.69
CA GLY A 678 -36.04 3.97 5.02
C GLY A 678 -36.99 4.08 6.21
N ALA A 679 -37.83 3.08 6.44
CA ALA A 679 -38.44 2.84 7.75
C ALA A 679 -37.33 2.51 8.76
N GLY A 680 -36.89 3.54 9.47
CA GLY A 680 -35.89 3.49 10.53
C GLY A 680 -35.93 4.74 11.40
N ASP A 681 -37.11 5.29 11.65
CA ASP A 681 -37.43 6.01 12.89
C ASP A 681 -38.95 6.15 12.97
N SER A 682 -39.51 5.68 14.08
CA SER A 682 -40.93 5.81 14.39
C SER A 682 -41.21 7.20 14.96
N ASP A 683 -42.35 7.74 14.55
CA ASP A 683 -43.14 8.76 15.20
C ASP A 683 -42.70 10.24 15.12
N LYS A 684 -43.51 10.97 14.32
CA LYS A 684 -43.90 12.40 14.43
C LYS A 684 -43.00 13.48 13.82
N VAL A 685 -42.68 13.40 12.52
CA VAL A 685 -42.44 14.61 11.69
C VAL A 685 -42.87 14.40 10.22
N ILE A 686 -44.09 13.91 9.97
CA ILE A 686 -44.64 13.86 8.60
C ILE A 686 -45.75 14.90 8.48
N SER A 687 -45.39 16.18 8.32
CA SER A 687 -46.36 17.21 7.92
C SER A 687 -45.78 18.43 7.19
N SER A 688 -44.50 18.46 6.79
CA SER A 688 -43.88 19.67 6.24
C SER A 688 -42.86 19.46 5.13
N LEU A 689 -42.99 18.43 4.30
CA LEU A 689 -42.21 18.35 3.05
C LEU A 689 -42.92 19.16 1.97
N MET A 690 -42.30 20.26 1.56
CA MET A 690 -42.75 21.09 0.44
C MET A 690 -42.76 20.26 -0.84
N VAL A 691 -43.92 20.15 -1.48
CA VAL A 691 -44.03 19.56 -2.82
C VAL A 691 -43.41 20.55 -3.82
N VAL A 692 -42.30 20.16 -4.43
CA VAL A 692 -41.61 20.96 -5.45
C VAL A 692 -42.42 20.91 -6.73
N ASN A 693 -42.98 22.05 -7.11
CA ASN A 693 -43.68 22.26 -8.37
C ASN A 693 -42.89 23.28 -9.19
N LEU A 694 -42.33 22.83 -10.33
CA LEU A 694 -41.48 23.69 -11.17
C LEU A 694 -42.29 24.78 -11.89
N PHE A 695 -43.60 24.58 -12.04
CA PHE A 695 -44.52 25.53 -12.68
C PHE A 695 -45.79 25.68 -11.83
N PRO A 696 -45.69 26.38 -10.68
CA PRO A 696 -46.76 26.42 -9.70
C PRO A 696 -47.96 27.24 -10.16
N THR A 697 -47.75 28.29 -10.95
CA THR A 697 -48.77 29.27 -11.34
C THR A 697 -48.98 29.34 -12.85
N LYS A 698 -50.10 29.94 -13.28
CA LYS A 698 -50.36 30.23 -14.69
C LYS A 698 -49.26 31.14 -15.27
N GLU A 699 -48.88 32.17 -14.52
CA GLU A 699 -47.91 33.18 -14.90
C GLU A 699 -46.51 32.58 -15.13
N SER A 700 -46.15 31.54 -14.37
CA SER A 700 -44.87 30.83 -14.54
C SER A 700 -44.82 29.97 -15.82
N LEU A 701 -45.97 29.41 -16.25
CA LEU A 701 -46.04 28.46 -17.35
C LEU A 701 -46.43 29.09 -18.68
N GLU A 702 -47.34 30.07 -18.70
CA GLU A 702 -47.91 30.64 -19.92
C GLU A 702 -46.86 31.24 -20.88
N PRO A 703 -45.85 32.00 -20.42
CA PRO A 703 -44.78 32.48 -21.31
C PRO A 703 -43.95 31.34 -21.90
N VAL A 704 -43.66 30.31 -21.10
CA VAL A 704 -42.89 29.13 -21.47
C VAL A 704 -43.67 28.29 -22.49
N LEU A 705 -44.96 28.10 -22.26
CA LEU A 705 -45.89 27.37 -23.11
C LEU A 705 -45.94 27.95 -24.53
N GLY A 706 -46.04 29.29 -24.65
CA GLY A 706 -46.06 29.98 -25.94
C GLY A 706 -44.79 29.76 -26.77
N ARG A 707 -43.62 29.67 -26.11
CA ARG A 707 -42.33 29.40 -26.75
C ARG A 707 -42.15 27.92 -27.11
N LEU A 708 -42.47 27.01 -26.19
CA LEU A 708 -42.22 25.58 -26.34
C LEU A 708 -43.19 24.90 -27.31
N ALA A 709 -44.46 25.31 -27.37
CA ALA A 709 -45.44 24.66 -28.24
C ALA A 709 -45.03 24.60 -29.73
N PRO A 710 -44.60 25.69 -30.39
CA PRO A 710 -44.08 25.62 -31.76
C PRO A 710 -42.82 24.75 -31.91
N LEU A 711 -41.91 24.78 -30.94
CA LEU A 711 -40.68 23.98 -31.00
C LEU A 711 -40.98 22.49 -30.88
N LEU A 712 -41.83 22.11 -29.93
CA LEU A 712 -42.28 20.73 -29.77
C LEU A 712 -43.04 20.25 -31.00
N ALA A 713 -43.91 21.09 -31.59
CA ALA A 713 -44.58 20.75 -32.85
C ALA A 713 -43.55 20.44 -33.96
N ALA A 714 -42.48 21.22 -34.09
CA ALA A 714 -41.43 20.93 -35.05
C ALA A 714 -40.68 19.62 -34.76
N LEU A 715 -40.43 19.32 -33.47
CA LEU A 715 -39.72 18.10 -33.04
C LEU A 715 -40.55 16.81 -33.18
N VAL A 716 -41.87 16.91 -33.23
CA VAL A 716 -42.73 15.75 -33.51
C VAL A 716 -42.47 15.20 -34.92
N ASP A 717 -42.06 16.05 -35.86
CA ASP A 717 -41.67 15.65 -37.23
C ASP A 717 -40.14 15.41 -37.39
N ASP A 718 -39.39 15.23 -36.29
CA ASP A 718 -37.93 15.04 -36.33
C ASP A 718 -37.49 13.73 -37.01
N ASN A 719 -36.28 13.70 -37.57
CA ASN A 719 -35.72 12.50 -38.19
C ASN A 719 -35.45 11.38 -37.17
N SER A 720 -34.99 11.73 -35.97
CA SER A 720 -34.74 10.76 -34.90
C SER A 720 -36.05 10.31 -34.26
N ALA A 721 -36.28 9.00 -34.31
CA ALA A 721 -37.40 8.38 -33.61
C ALA A 721 -37.41 8.68 -32.12
N LEU A 722 -36.24 8.70 -31.48
CA LEU A 722 -36.13 8.98 -30.05
C LEU A 722 -36.52 10.44 -29.75
N THR A 723 -36.10 11.40 -30.59
CA THR A 723 -36.54 12.79 -30.49
C THR A 723 -38.05 12.89 -30.61
N ARG A 724 -38.66 12.23 -31.62
CA ARG A 724 -40.11 12.24 -31.81
C ARG A 724 -40.86 11.73 -30.59
N ARG A 725 -40.40 10.61 -30.00
CA ARG A 725 -41.01 10.05 -28.78
C ARG A 725 -40.94 10.99 -27.59
N HIS A 726 -39.78 11.59 -27.35
CA HIS A 726 -39.65 12.59 -26.28
C HIS A 726 -40.50 13.83 -26.57
N ALA A 727 -40.56 14.31 -27.81
CA ALA A 727 -41.40 15.44 -28.20
C ALA A 727 -42.90 15.15 -27.95
N LEU A 728 -43.39 13.98 -28.34
CA LEU A 728 -44.77 13.54 -28.07
C LEU A 728 -45.07 13.50 -26.56
N ARG A 729 -44.16 12.93 -25.76
CA ARG A 729 -44.30 12.90 -24.30
C ARG A 729 -44.26 14.30 -23.68
N ALA A 730 -43.39 15.18 -24.17
CA ALA A 730 -43.33 16.57 -23.74
C ALA A 730 -44.61 17.32 -24.09
N CYS A 731 -45.17 17.14 -25.30
CA CYS A 731 -46.48 17.69 -25.68
C CYS A 731 -47.58 17.25 -24.73
N ARG A 732 -47.64 15.95 -24.41
CA ARG A 732 -48.62 15.40 -23.47
C ARG A 732 -48.47 15.99 -22.07
N ALA A 733 -47.25 16.02 -21.54
CA ALA A 733 -46.97 16.55 -20.20
C ALA A 733 -47.27 18.06 -20.13
N LEU A 734 -46.86 18.81 -21.15
CA LEU A 734 -47.11 20.24 -21.27
C LEU A 734 -48.61 20.55 -21.30
N ALA A 735 -49.40 19.77 -22.05
CA ALA A 735 -50.84 19.96 -22.14
C ALA A 735 -51.55 19.66 -20.82
N ALA A 736 -51.20 18.55 -20.16
CA ALA A 736 -51.75 18.21 -18.85
C ALA A 736 -51.44 19.28 -17.81
N LEU A 737 -50.18 19.76 -17.78
CA LEU A 737 -49.76 20.82 -16.88
C LEU A 737 -50.46 22.15 -17.18
N ALA A 738 -50.52 22.55 -18.46
CA ALA A 738 -51.20 23.78 -18.88
C ALA A 738 -52.71 23.76 -18.62
N ALA A 739 -53.36 22.60 -18.74
CA ALA A 739 -54.76 22.43 -18.40
C ALA A 739 -54.99 22.57 -16.89
N ARG A 740 -54.13 21.93 -16.06
CA ARG A 740 -54.16 22.06 -14.58
C ARG A 740 -53.94 23.51 -14.11
N ARG A 741 -53.25 24.35 -14.90
CA ARG A 741 -53.00 25.78 -14.61
C ARG A 741 -53.96 26.74 -15.34
N GLY A 742 -54.91 26.24 -16.12
CA GLY A 742 -55.88 27.07 -16.84
C GLY A 742 -55.27 27.94 -17.96
N CYS A 743 -54.17 27.52 -18.59
CA CYS A 743 -53.54 28.21 -19.72
C CYS A 743 -53.48 27.41 -21.02
N PHE A 744 -54.06 26.21 -21.06
CA PHE A 744 -54.16 25.43 -22.30
C PHE A 744 -55.32 25.93 -23.17
N THR A 745 -55.01 26.66 -24.25
CA THR A 745 -56.00 27.27 -25.15
C THR A 745 -56.34 26.36 -26.34
N HIS A 746 -57.49 26.63 -26.98
CA HIS A 746 -57.88 25.97 -28.23
C HIS A 746 -56.83 26.15 -29.34
N GLU A 747 -56.21 27.32 -29.44
CA GLU A 747 -55.15 27.58 -30.43
C GLU A 747 -53.93 26.69 -30.22
N ILE A 748 -53.51 26.48 -28.97
CA ILE A 748 -52.37 25.61 -28.65
C ILE A 748 -52.72 24.16 -28.94
N LEU A 749 -53.93 23.72 -28.57
CA LEU A 749 -54.44 22.39 -28.94
C LEU A 749 -54.37 22.19 -30.45
N HIS A 750 -54.94 23.13 -31.22
CA HIS A 750 -55.03 23.06 -32.67
C HIS A 750 -53.67 23.12 -33.37
N LYS A 751 -52.70 23.81 -32.77
CA LYS A 751 -51.31 23.87 -33.24
C LYS A 751 -50.57 22.55 -33.03
N LEU A 752 -50.80 21.86 -31.91
CA LEU A 752 -50.07 20.65 -31.55
C LEU A 752 -50.67 19.39 -32.20
N TYR A 753 -52.00 19.21 -32.12
CA TYR A 753 -52.60 17.92 -32.49
C TYR A 753 -52.40 17.56 -33.97
N PHE A 754 -52.37 18.54 -34.87
CA PHE A 754 -52.26 18.28 -36.30
C PHE A 754 -50.94 17.60 -36.67
N VAL A 755 -49.84 18.00 -36.01
CA VAL A 755 -48.53 17.37 -36.24
C VAL A 755 -48.43 16.02 -35.54
N VAL A 756 -49.02 15.89 -34.35
CA VAL A 756 -49.12 14.61 -33.63
C VAL A 756 -49.89 13.57 -34.44
N LEU A 757 -50.99 13.97 -35.10
CA LEU A 757 -51.84 13.06 -35.85
C LEU A 757 -51.11 12.42 -37.03
N LYS A 758 -50.18 13.14 -37.67
CA LYS A 758 -49.31 12.61 -38.74
C LYS A 758 -48.39 11.49 -38.27
N ARG A 759 -48.12 11.39 -36.96
CA ARG A 759 -47.27 10.34 -36.38
C ARG A 759 -48.00 9.04 -36.13
N LEU A 760 -49.31 8.98 -36.38
CA LEU A 760 -50.02 7.70 -36.42
C LEU A 760 -49.55 6.83 -37.60
N ASP A 761 -49.00 7.44 -38.66
CA ASP A 761 -48.40 6.75 -39.82
C ASP A 761 -46.88 6.53 -39.68
N ASP A 762 -46.30 6.71 -38.48
CA ASP A 762 -44.86 6.55 -38.27
C ASP A 762 -44.39 5.10 -38.48
N SER A 763 -43.16 4.92 -38.95
CA SER A 763 -42.62 3.59 -39.24
C SER A 763 -42.39 2.74 -37.98
N LEU A 764 -42.25 3.37 -36.81
CA LEU A 764 -42.02 2.69 -35.54
C LEU A 764 -43.28 2.65 -34.67
N GLU A 765 -43.71 1.45 -34.29
CA GLU A 765 -44.85 1.20 -33.39
C GLU A 765 -44.82 2.11 -32.15
N GLN A 766 -43.66 2.22 -31.50
CA GLN A 766 -43.52 3.00 -30.27
C GLN A 766 -43.85 4.49 -30.47
N VAL A 767 -43.52 5.06 -31.63
CA VAL A 767 -43.86 6.46 -31.96
C VAL A 767 -45.36 6.58 -32.22
N ARG A 768 -45.95 5.61 -32.93
CA ARG A 768 -47.39 5.57 -33.19
C ARG A 768 -48.18 5.48 -31.88
N CYS A 769 -47.80 4.60 -30.96
CA CYS A 769 -48.38 4.48 -29.62
C CYS A 769 -48.28 5.79 -28.82
N ASP A 770 -47.08 6.41 -28.76
CA ASP A 770 -46.88 7.70 -28.11
C ASP A 770 -47.77 8.79 -28.76
N ALA A 771 -48.03 8.73 -30.08
CA ALA A 771 -48.89 9.67 -30.82
C ALA A 771 -50.39 9.48 -30.51
N VAL A 772 -50.87 8.24 -30.39
CA VAL A 772 -52.25 7.94 -29.96
C VAL A 772 -52.49 8.48 -28.55
N HIS A 773 -51.58 8.18 -27.62
CA HIS A 773 -51.68 8.67 -26.24
C HIS A 773 -51.64 10.19 -26.16
N THR A 774 -50.77 10.82 -26.95
CA THR A 774 -50.66 12.29 -26.99
C THR A 774 -51.92 12.92 -27.57
N THR A 775 -52.46 12.36 -28.66
CA THR A 775 -53.73 12.83 -29.26
C THR A 775 -54.86 12.77 -28.25
N SER A 776 -55.04 11.63 -27.57
CA SER A 776 -56.07 11.48 -26.54
C SER A 776 -55.91 12.53 -25.43
N ALA A 777 -54.69 12.67 -24.89
CA ALA A 777 -54.42 13.60 -23.80
C ALA A 777 -54.62 15.07 -24.18
N LEU A 778 -54.20 15.50 -25.38
CA LEU A 778 -54.38 16.88 -25.87
C LEU A 778 -55.87 17.27 -25.85
N PHE A 779 -56.73 16.41 -26.39
CA PHE A 779 -58.17 16.67 -26.44
C PHE A 779 -58.87 16.48 -25.09
N GLN A 780 -58.39 15.60 -24.22
CA GLN A 780 -58.86 15.53 -22.83
C GLN A 780 -58.53 16.81 -22.04
N CYS A 781 -57.37 17.42 -22.31
CA CYS A 781 -56.90 18.64 -21.66
C CYS A 781 -57.49 19.94 -22.22
N ARG A 782 -58.36 19.85 -23.24
CA ARG A 782 -58.95 21.03 -23.92
C ARG A 782 -59.64 21.99 -22.95
N ALA A 783 -59.63 23.28 -23.29
CA ALA A 783 -60.46 24.27 -22.60
C ALA A 783 -61.96 23.94 -22.77
N LEU A 784 -62.75 24.19 -21.73
CA LEU A 784 -64.20 24.02 -21.73
C LEU A 784 -64.90 25.38 -21.58
N PRO A 785 -66.03 25.61 -22.27
CA PRO A 785 -66.67 24.72 -23.26
C PRO A 785 -65.90 24.63 -24.59
N TYR A 786 -65.92 23.45 -25.23
CA TYR A 786 -65.35 23.23 -26.56
C TYR A 786 -66.46 23.28 -27.60
N ASP A 787 -66.48 24.31 -28.45
CA ASP A 787 -67.52 24.49 -29.47
C ASP A 787 -67.34 23.48 -30.62
N THR A 788 -68.16 22.43 -30.61
CA THR A 788 -68.13 21.38 -31.63
C THR A 788 -68.71 21.82 -32.97
N ALA A 789 -69.49 22.92 -33.03
CA ALA A 789 -69.97 23.48 -34.28
C ALA A 789 -68.86 24.29 -34.97
N LEU A 790 -68.14 25.13 -34.21
CA LEU A 790 -67.03 25.92 -34.72
C LEU A 790 -65.81 25.05 -35.06
N TYR A 791 -65.45 24.11 -34.18
CA TYR A 791 -64.25 23.28 -34.31
C TYR A 791 -64.53 21.86 -34.83
N GLY A 792 -65.72 21.61 -35.37
CA GLY A 792 -66.14 20.29 -35.86
C GLY A 792 -65.22 19.70 -36.93
N ALA A 793 -64.62 20.53 -37.78
CA ALA A 793 -63.64 20.10 -38.77
C ALA A 793 -62.36 19.50 -38.15
N HIS A 794 -61.92 20.01 -36.99
CA HIS A 794 -60.77 19.44 -36.27
C HIS A 794 -61.08 18.05 -35.74
N LEU A 795 -62.28 17.86 -35.16
CA LEU A 795 -62.74 16.54 -34.68
C LEU A 795 -62.95 15.57 -35.83
N ASP A 796 -63.49 16.04 -36.96
CA ASP A 796 -63.64 15.26 -38.18
C ASP A 796 -62.30 14.69 -38.66
N ALA A 797 -61.26 15.53 -38.68
CA ALA A 797 -59.91 15.12 -39.05
C ALA A 797 -59.32 14.07 -38.09
N VAL A 798 -59.46 14.28 -36.77
CA VAL A 798 -58.97 13.33 -35.75
C VAL A 798 -59.65 11.98 -35.87
N TYR A 799 -60.99 11.95 -35.91
CA TYR A 799 -61.75 10.71 -36.03
C TYR A 799 -61.46 10.00 -37.34
N SER A 800 -61.36 10.73 -38.47
CA SER A 800 -61.05 10.12 -39.76
C SER A 800 -59.69 9.44 -39.75
N ALA A 801 -58.65 10.12 -39.25
CA ALA A 801 -57.31 9.56 -39.19
C ALA A 801 -57.24 8.35 -38.24
N MET A 802 -57.75 8.48 -37.01
CA MET A 802 -57.66 7.41 -36.01
C MET A 802 -58.45 6.15 -36.39
N LEU A 803 -59.62 6.28 -37.05
CA LEU A 803 -60.41 5.11 -37.45
C LEU A 803 -59.65 4.21 -38.44
N VAL A 804 -58.86 4.77 -39.36
CA VAL A 804 -58.06 3.98 -40.32
C VAL A 804 -57.12 3.00 -39.60
N HIS A 805 -56.58 3.38 -38.44
CA HIS A 805 -55.64 2.57 -37.66
C HIS A 805 -56.29 1.47 -36.82
N LEU A 806 -57.63 1.32 -36.82
CA LEU A 806 -58.28 0.12 -36.25
C LEU A 806 -58.03 -1.14 -37.08
N ASP A 807 -57.54 -0.99 -38.31
CA ASP A 807 -57.14 -2.07 -39.20
C ASP A 807 -55.62 -2.28 -39.28
N ASP A 808 -54.85 -1.62 -38.41
CA ASP A 808 -53.39 -1.76 -38.35
C ASP A 808 -52.97 -3.24 -38.15
N PRO A 809 -51.87 -3.70 -38.78
CA PRO A 809 -51.40 -5.07 -38.62
C PRO A 809 -51.10 -5.45 -37.16
N GLU A 810 -50.71 -4.51 -36.31
CA GLU A 810 -50.33 -4.77 -34.93
C GLU A 810 -51.53 -4.76 -33.97
N GLU A 811 -51.75 -5.85 -33.23
CA GLU A 811 -52.90 -5.97 -32.32
C GLU A 811 -52.80 -5.05 -31.09
N SER A 812 -51.59 -4.86 -30.55
CA SER A 812 -51.28 -3.93 -29.44
C SER A 812 -51.72 -2.51 -29.79
N PHE A 813 -51.25 -2.00 -30.92
CA PHE A 813 -51.55 -0.65 -31.38
C PHE A 813 -53.04 -0.45 -31.67
N ARG A 814 -53.71 -1.41 -32.33
CA ARG A 814 -55.17 -1.36 -32.55
C ARG A 814 -55.98 -1.22 -31.25
N LYS A 815 -55.56 -1.91 -30.18
CA LYS A 815 -56.21 -1.80 -28.86
C LYS A 815 -56.05 -0.40 -28.28
N GLU A 816 -54.88 0.21 -28.40
CA GLU A 816 -54.65 1.59 -27.95
C GLU A 816 -55.49 2.60 -28.73
N VAL A 817 -55.54 2.48 -30.06
CA VAL A 817 -56.37 3.33 -30.93
C VAL A 817 -57.85 3.23 -30.56
N LEU A 818 -58.36 2.00 -30.36
CA LEU A 818 -59.74 1.77 -29.96
C LEU A 818 -60.06 2.42 -28.60
N ASN A 819 -59.19 2.26 -27.61
CA ASN A 819 -59.37 2.86 -26.29
C ASN A 819 -59.33 4.40 -26.36
N ALA A 820 -58.46 4.97 -27.20
CA ALA A 820 -58.40 6.41 -27.41
C ALA A 820 -59.66 6.93 -28.12
N LEU A 821 -60.19 6.24 -29.14
CA LEU A 821 -61.45 6.60 -29.79
C LEU A 821 -62.65 6.52 -28.84
N ILE A 822 -62.70 5.50 -27.98
CA ILE A 822 -63.69 5.38 -26.90
C ILE A 822 -63.62 6.63 -26.00
N THR A 823 -62.42 7.01 -25.59
CA THR A 823 -62.19 8.18 -24.73
C THR A 823 -62.64 9.48 -25.41
N LEU A 824 -62.24 9.67 -26.67
CA LEU A 824 -62.56 10.86 -27.46
C LEU A 824 -64.03 10.93 -27.90
N SER A 825 -64.78 9.82 -27.81
CA SER A 825 -66.22 9.80 -28.12
C SER A 825 -67.04 10.71 -27.19
N SER A 826 -66.53 11.01 -26.00
CA SER A 826 -67.15 11.94 -25.04
C SER A 826 -67.22 13.40 -25.54
N ILE A 827 -66.46 13.76 -26.58
CA ILE A 827 -66.40 15.12 -27.12
C ILE A 827 -67.53 15.36 -28.12
N ASP A 828 -67.64 14.50 -29.14
CA ASP A 828 -68.76 14.50 -30.08
C ASP A 828 -69.09 13.06 -30.53
N ALA A 829 -69.87 12.39 -29.69
CA ALA A 829 -70.35 11.03 -29.93
C ALA A 829 -71.16 10.92 -31.23
N ARG A 830 -71.92 11.95 -31.62
CA ARG A 830 -72.77 11.91 -32.82
C ARG A 830 -71.93 11.94 -34.09
N LEU A 831 -70.92 12.81 -34.15
CA LEU A 831 -69.99 12.89 -35.27
C LEU A 831 -69.19 11.60 -35.43
N LEU A 832 -68.67 11.03 -34.33
CA LEU A 832 -67.92 9.78 -34.37
C LEU A 832 -68.79 8.61 -34.83
N LEU A 833 -70.02 8.47 -34.31
CA LEU A 833 -70.95 7.41 -34.75
C LEU A 833 -71.29 7.53 -36.24
N LYS A 834 -71.51 8.75 -36.73
CA LYS A 834 -71.77 9.02 -38.15
C LYS A 834 -70.63 8.51 -39.03
N LYS A 835 -69.37 8.76 -38.64
CA LYS A 835 -68.19 8.28 -39.37
C LYS A 835 -68.02 6.76 -39.30
N VAL A 836 -68.21 6.18 -38.12
CA VAL A 836 -68.14 4.72 -37.93
C VAL A 836 -69.16 4.02 -38.83
N LYS A 837 -70.42 4.48 -38.85
CA LYS A 837 -71.49 3.92 -39.70
C LYS A 837 -71.23 4.13 -41.20
N ALA A 838 -70.70 5.30 -41.59
CA ALA A 838 -70.42 5.59 -42.99
C ALA A 838 -69.32 4.68 -43.58
N ASN A 839 -68.32 4.30 -42.78
CA ASN A 839 -67.13 3.60 -43.26
C ASN A 839 -67.07 2.12 -42.85
N ILE A 840 -68.08 1.58 -42.15
CA ILE A 840 -68.07 0.20 -41.61
C ILE A 840 -67.78 -0.91 -42.65
N HIS A 841 -68.14 -0.67 -43.91
CA HIS A 841 -67.94 -1.60 -45.02
C HIS A 841 -66.51 -1.59 -45.57
N LEU A 842 -65.70 -0.57 -45.26
CA LEU A 842 -64.32 -0.40 -45.72
C LEU A 842 -63.29 -1.08 -44.81
N TYR A 843 -63.68 -1.47 -43.59
CA TYR A 843 -62.75 -1.90 -42.56
C TYR A 843 -62.69 -3.42 -42.37
N ARG A 844 -61.49 -3.92 -42.07
CA ARG A 844 -61.19 -5.37 -41.91
C ARG A 844 -61.55 -5.89 -40.51
N ASN A 845 -61.33 -5.09 -39.46
CA ASN A 845 -61.49 -5.51 -38.06
C ASN A 845 -62.89 -5.20 -37.50
N LYS A 846 -63.92 -5.89 -38.00
CA LYS A 846 -65.33 -5.63 -37.63
C LYS A 846 -65.61 -5.64 -36.11
N ALA A 847 -64.93 -6.50 -35.35
CA ALA A 847 -65.10 -6.61 -33.90
C ALA A 847 -64.71 -5.33 -33.13
N ALA A 848 -63.65 -4.63 -33.54
CA ALA A 848 -63.27 -3.35 -32.91
C ALA A 848 -64.31 -2.25 -33.18
N TYR A 849 -64.88 -2.21 -34.38
CA TYR A 849 -65.93 -1.26 -34.76
C TYR A 849 -67.25 -1.52 -34.07
N GLU A 850 -67.65 -2.79 -33.93
CA GLU A 850 -68.84 -3.17 -33.15
C GLU A 850 -68.68 -2.75 -31.70
N LYS A 851 -67.50 -2.98 -31.11
CA LYS A 851 -67.21 -2.54 -29.74
C LYS A 851 -67.26 -1.01 -29.58
N LEU A 852 -66.71 -0.26 -30.53
CA LEU A 852 -66.76 1.20 -30.54
C LEU A 852 -68.20 1.73 -30.73
N SER A 853 -68.94 1.18 -31.70
CA SER A 853 -70.33 1.56 -31.99
C SER A 853 -71.24 1.30 -30.80
N ASN A 854 -71.14 0.11 -30.19
CA ASN A 854 -71.90 -0.27 -29.00
C ASN A 854 -71.62 0.67 -27.82
N HIS A 855 -70.38 1.15 -27.67
CA HIS A 855 -70.03 2.12 -26.63
C HIS A 855 -70.67 3.50 -26.91
N ILE A 856 -70.56 3.99 -28.14
CA ILE A 856 -71.11 5.30 -28.52
C ILE A 856 -72.64 5.31 -28.46
N GLU A 857 -73.30 4.24 -28.90
CA GLU A 857 -74.75 4.10 -28.80
C GLU A 857 -75.23 4.07 -27.35
N LYS A 858 -74.46 3.49 -26.42
CA LYS A 858 -74.72 3.60 -24.98
C LYS A 858 -74.59 5.04 -24.45
N ILE A 859 -73.64 5.83 -24.93
CA ILE A 859 -73.49 7.25 -24.56
C ILE A 859 -74.67 8.09 -25.09
N LEU A 860 -75.15 7.77 -26.30
CA LEU A 860 -76.24 8.50 -26.97
C LEU A 860 -77.64 8.02 -26.57
N SER A 861 -77.74 6.90 -25.87
CA SER A 861 -79.00 6.39 -25.31
C SER A 861 -79.47 7.32 -24.18
N PRO A 862 -80.76 7.69 -24.12
CA PRO A 862 -81.28 8.47 -23.00
C PRO A 862 -81.07 7.70 -21.68
N PRO A 863 -80.77 8.36 -20.55
CA PRO A 863 -80.65 7.68 -19.27
C PRO A 863 -81.96 6.91 -18.99
N ALA A 864 -81.84 5.62 -18.67
CA ALA A 864 -82.97 4.83 -18.21
C ALA A 864 -83.62 5.57 -17.03
N GLN A 865 -84.92 5.83 -17.10
CA GLN A 865 -85.68 6.30 -15.96
C GLN A 865 -85.73 5.17 -14.92
N SER A 866 -85.28 5.51 -13.70
CA SER A 866 -85.17 4.75 -12.44
C SER A 866 -84.18 3.59 -12.38
#